data_AF-A0A1H8WL48-F1
#
_entry.id   AF-A0A1H8WL48-F1
#
_cell.length_a   1.000
_cell.length_b   1.000
_cell.length_c   1.000
_cell.angle_alpha   90.00
_cell.angle_beta   90.00
_cell.angle_gamma   90.00
#
_symmetry.space_group_name_H-M   'P 1'
#
loop_
_entity.id
_entity.type
_entity.pdbx_description
1 polymer ?
#
loop_
_entity_poly.entity_id
_entity_poly.type
_entity_poly.pdbx_seq_one_letter_code
_entity_poly.pdbx_strand_id
1 'polypeptide(L)'
;MHSALVPPGALHHRVTAALSDWRLDDAEELLADIGCDASPYAACATPPDGADPTALATLGRAWADTLRAELLVRRLRMAGFTLVGDPVEPQAGEAAPPLDLHAGLAGLVDGAGHAGDAQAEPASHAALAIALVRSAKAAFDATDDDLQRAAGLARHARIELLSRRIDAAMDEAVEAASLLDPALPPTALLVDTLATLAGVLADLELMPLALDYQRRAHETALAAVAEPTAAGPAPAPIDDDALLVARAATRLGELCAELGEGLLDDGVPESAAPHFAEARRLAEDALALLPPEAADAVVAAQVVHGWALVGLGEHAAAAGPLRAAVRITSATGDRALLAAALLALGRALRRQGDGGGADEQLAKALALATEHGLPRLRRAALRELCTLHAELDDAGRALPYLQAYLADELDRVDERRTRWVELFGRRKSLLETERAAGQLRRQAYEDPLTHLPNRRYAEARLDGLIAAGATPALAVVDVDRFKSINDAIGHPGGDTVLRVVGDLLIEGCRDTDEVCRWAGDEFVVLLPDTTAEQAERALERIRRAVAAHDWTAQGLTRPVTISVGVASATRGDDRRTLFAAADGVLYDAKRSGRDRVVSLPAVTQRAAGPAGPAGPAAEPGDAPRTADPAPPAAAAPPVAAAPPADAVSPAAAAPPAGATGVAGGFAALLLEPTAADVPLSPARAEDPGVPLPTESAPAPARPAEPDVVWAPGRSTEQVLALVRRARGEHPDRPAVVVRAPAETLLALAAEFDGQTTVDATAMSAAVGALPEPEGQVVVLSAGGGDGTVAAEAAFAARVAGTDVVRLADLGGSRMHSGLPDPSVLAGADCLVVVAGLDASLAGLVAATTDVPVVAVPTSTGQPGSFGGFGALLTMLNSSTPGVVVSNIDNGHAAGVFAARIARRSRR
;
A
#
# COMPACT_ATOMS: atom_id res chain seq x y z
N MET A 1 36.03 -6.97 -2.70
CA MET A 1 34.93 -7.28 -3.64
C MET A 1 33.56 -7.00 -3.02
N HIS A 2 32.91 -7.94 -2.31
CA HIS A 2 31.50 -7.82 -1.90
C HIS A 2 31.08 -6.48 -1.22
N SER A 3 31.89 -5.91 -0.32
CA SER A 3 31.59 -4.59 0.29
C SER A 3 31.51 -3.42 -0.71
N ALA A 4 32.12 -3.52 -1.90
CA ALA A 4 32.01 -2.52 -2.97
C ALA A 4 30.76 -2.68 -3.86
N LEU A 5 29.95 -3.71 -3.62
CA LEU A 5 28.65 -3.95 -4.25
C LEU A 5 27.46 -3.53 -3.37
N VAL A 6 27.69 -3.36 -2.07
CA VAL A 6 26.74 -2.67 -1.18
C VAL A 6 26.75 -1.19 -1.57
N PRO A 7 25.61 -0.56 -1.89
CA PRO A 7 25.55 0.88 -2.14
C PRO A 7 26.06 1.69 -0.92
N PRO A 8 26.78 2.81 -1.12
CA PRO A 8 27.10 3.49 -2.39
C PRO A 8 28.44 3.02 -3.01
N GLY A 9 28.77 1.72 -2.95
CA GLY A 9 30.02 1.17 -3.45
C GLY A 9 30.25 1.44 -4.95
N ALA A 10 31.47 1.86 -5.32
CA ALA A 10 31.79 2.25 -6.69
C ALA A 10 31.61 1.13 -7.74
N LEU A 11 31.70 -0.15 -7.35
CA LEU A 11 31.43 -1.27 -8.25
C LEU A 11 29.92 -1.45 -8.48
N HIS A 12 29.10 -1.26 -7.44
CA HIS A 12 27.64 -1.21 -7.56
C HIS A 12 27.20 -0.17 -8.60
N HIS A 13 27.73 1.05 -8.52
CA HIS A 13 27.36 2.13 -9.44
C HIS A 13 27.81 1.83 -10.89
N ARG A 14 29.01 1.26 -11.10
CA ARG A 14 29.47 0.87 -12.45
C ARG A 14 28.61 -0.22 -13.08
N VAL A 15 28.29 -1.29 -12.32
CA VAL A 15 27.40 -2.37 -12.80
C VAL A 15 25.99 -1.83 -13.06
N THR A 16 25.47 -0.97 -12.18
CA THR A 16 24.14 -0.37 -12.34
C THR A 16 24.04 0.50 -13.58
N ALA A 17 25.05 1.33 -13.87
CA ALA A 17 25.10 2.09 -15.12
C ALA A 17 25.13 1.17 -16.33
N ALA A 18 26.04 0.19 -16.38
CA ALA A 18 26.13 -0.77 -17.48
C ALA A 18 24.81 -1.53 -17.73
N LEU A 19 24.10 -1.93 -16.66
CA LEU A 19 22.76 -2.53 -16.76
C LEU A 19 21.72 -1.54 -17.30
N SER A 20 21.66 -0.30 -16.77
CA SER A 20 20.76 0.75 -17.26
C SER A 20 20.93 1.02 -18.76
N ASP A 21 22.18 1.15 -19.21
CA ASP A 21 22.58 1.46 -20.58
C ASP A 21 22.39 0.29 -21.56
N TRP A 22 22.00 -0.89 -21.08
CA TRP A 22 21.98 -2.17 -21.82
C TRP A 22 23.36 -2.65 -22.31
N ARG A 23 24.45 -2.19 -21.67
CA ARG A 23 25.81 -2.69 -21.87
C ARG A 23 26.01 -3.98 -21.08
N LEU A 24 25.31 -5.04 -21.50
CA LEU A 24 25.24 -6.31 -20.76
C LEU A 24 26.58 -7.03 -20.70
N ASP A 25 27.43 -6.91 -21.72
CA ASP A 25 28.78 -7.48 -21.74
C ASP A 25 29.69 -6.79 -20.72
N ASP A 26 29.70 -5.45 -20.67
CA ASP A 26 30.39 -4.67 -19.62
C ASP A 26 29.90 -5.06 -18.21
N ALA A 27 28.59 -5.22 -18.04
CA ALA A 27 27.99 -5.62 -16.76
C ALA A 27 28.41 -7.04 -16.35
N GLU A 28 28.56 -7.96 -17.31
CA GLU A 28 29.03 -9.32 -17.07
C GLU A 28 30.52 -9.36 -16.70
N GLU A 29 31.39 -8.62 -17.42
CA GLU A 29 32.81 -8.48 -17.08
C GLU A 29 33.00 -7.89 -15.68
N LEU A 30 32.24 -6.84 -15.33
CA LEU A 30 32.25 -6.23 -13.99
C LEU A 30 31.75 -7.16 -12.88
N LEU A 31 30.96 -8.18 -13.20
CA LEU A 31 30.42 -9.17 -12.27
C LEU A 31 31.20 -10.51 -12.27
N ALA A 32 32.18 -10.70 -13.15
CA ALA A 32 32.89 -11.98 -13.31
C ALA A 32 33.76 -12.35 -12.10
N ASP A 33 34.56 -11.40 -11.59
CA ASP A 33 35.52 -11.60 -10.48
C ASP A 33 34.86 -11.74 -9.08
N ILE A 34 33.53 -11.89 -9.00
CA ILE A 34 32.76 -11.76 -7.77
C ILE A 34 32.24 -13.13 -7.32
N GLY A 35 32.78 -13.64 -6.22
CA GLY A 35 32.28 -14.90 -5.63
C GLY A 35 32.71 -16.14 -6.39
N CYS A 36 34.02 -16.31 -6.60
CA CYS A 36 34.64 -17.61 -6.91
C CYS A 36 34.55 -18.60 -5.72
N ASP A 37 34.12 -18.13 -4.54
CA ASP A 37 33.88 -18.94 -3.35
C ASP A 37 32.50 -19.63 -3.41
N ALA A 38 32.44 -20.87 -2.91
CA ALA A 38 31.36 -21.80 -3.21
C ALA A 38 30.02 -21.52 -2.48
N SER A 39 28.96 -22.12 -3.04
CA SER A 39 27.60 -22.19 -2.49
C SER A 39 27.56 -22.58 -0.98
N PRO A 40 26.64 -22.02 -0.16
CA PRO A 40 26.73 -22.02 1.31
C PRO A 40 26.32 -23.35 1.99
N TYR A 41 26.73 -24.48 1.42
CA TYR A 41 26.69 -25.81 2.06
C TYR A 41 28.01 -26.14 2.81
N ALA A 42 28.87 -25.14 3.04
CA ALA A 42 30.08 -25.23 3.86
C ALA A 42 30.06 -24.16 4.96
N ALA A 43 30.56 -24.50 6.16
CA ALA A 43 30.44 -23.68 7.36
C ALA A 43 31.80 -23.28 7.98
N CYS A 44 31.78 -22.24 8.82
CA CYS A 44 32.90 -21.62 9.56
C CYS A 44 33.91 -20.85 8.66
N ALA A 45 34.59 -19.78 9.12
CA ALA A 45 34.87 -19.37 10.52
C ALA A 45 34.90 -17.83 10.72
N THR A 46 35.09 -17.39 11.98
CA THR A 46 35.03 -15.99 12.46
C THR A 46 36.27 -15.13 12.17
N PRO A 47 36.09 -13.89 11.67
CA PRO A 47 37.05 -12.77 11.74
C PRO A 47 36.86 -11.88 13.00
N PRO A 48 37.71 -10.85 13.24
CA PRO A 48 37.74 -10.09 14.49
C PRO A 48 36.90 -8.80 14.55
N ASP A 49 36.53 -8.43 15.77
CA ASP A 49 35.98 -7.19 16.35
C ASP A 49 35.59 -6.01 15.43
N GLY A 50 34.32 -5.57 15.55
CA GLY A 50 33.88 -4.20 15.25
C GLY A 50 32.54 -4.10 14.52
N ALA A 51 32.35 -4.91 13.47
CA ALA A 51 31.11 -5.04 12.71
C ALA A 51 31.04 -6.47 12.18
N ASP A 52 29.87 -7.12 12.18
CA ASP A 52 29.81 -8.53 11.80
C ASP A 52 30.17 -8.73 10.32
N PRO A 53 31.30 -9.38 10.02
CA PRO A 53 31.80 -9.49 8.65
C PRO A 53 31.01 -10.54 7.86
N THR A 54 30.33 -11.47 8.54
CA THR A 54 29.39 -12.42 7.96
C THR A 54 28.13 -11.71 7.46
N ALA A 55 27.57 -10.76 8.20
CA ALA A 55 26.47 -9.90 7.77
C ALA A 55 26.86 -9.03 6.56
N LEU A 56 28.01 -8.35 6.60
CA LEU A 56 28.49 -7.54 5.47
C LEU A 56 28.83 -8.38 4.22
N ALA A 57 29.36 -9.60 4.39
CA ALA A 57 29.54 -10.54 3.29
C ALA A 57 28.20 -11.03 2.72
N THR A 58 27.20 -11.23 3.58
CA THR A 58 25.84 -11.65 3.20
C THR A 58 25.12 -10.56 2.42
N LEU A 59 25.13 -9.31 2.89
CA LEU A 59 24.54 -8.17 2.20
C LEU A 59 25.25 -7.86 0.87
N GLY A 60 26.60 -7.87 0.87
CA GLY A 60 27.38 -7.67 -0.35
C GLY A 60 27.20 -8.80 -1.38
N ARG A 61 26.79 -9.99 -0.94
CA ARG A 61 26.36 -11.08 -1.81
C ARG A 61 24.90 -10.93 -2.27
N ALA A 62 23.97 -10.49 -1.41
CA ALA A 62 22.59 -10.20 -1.80
C ALA A 62 22.53 -9.17 -2.94
N TRP A 63 23.37 -8.15 -2.88
CA TRP A 63 23.55 -7.19 -3.96
C TRP A 63 24.18 -7.80 -5.23
N ALA A 64 25.19 -8.67 -5.10
CA ALA A 64 25.77 -9.40 -6.23
C ALA A 64 24.74 -10.31 -6.95
N ASP A 65 23.98 -11.09 -6.17
CA ASP A 65 22.94 -11.99 -6.66
C ASP A 65 21.81 -11.18 -7.34
N THR A 66 21.42 -10.03 -6.78
CA THR A 66 20.42 -9.11 -7.38
C THR A 66 20.88 -8.53 -8.71
N LEU A 67 22.12 -8.02 -8.80
CA LEU A 67 22.67 -7.46 -10.05
C LEU A 67 22.81 -8.55 -11.14
N ARG A 68 23.17 -9.78 -10.76
CA ARG A 68 23.21 -10.93 -11.66
C ARG A 68 21.83 -11.38 -12.14
N ALA A 69 20.83 -11.37 -11.26
CA ALA A 69 19.45 -11.63 -11.67
C ALA A 69 19.00 -10.60 -12.72
N GLU A 70 19.21 -9.30 -12.48
CA GLU A 70 18.87 -8.24 -13.44
C GLU A 70 19.58 -8.42 -14.80
N LEU A 71 20.87 -8.77 -14.80
CA LEU A 71 21.63 -9.10 -16.01
C LEU A 71 20.99 -10.25 -16.80
N LEU A 72 20.65 -11.36 -16.12
CA LEU A 72 20.02 -12.52 -16.74
C LEU A 72 18.63 -12.20 -17.31
N VAL A 73 17.81 -11.39 -16.61
CA VAL A 73 16.50 -10.96 -17.14
C VAL A 73 16.67 -10.14 -18.42
N ARG A 74 17.64 -9.22 -18.44
CA ARG A 74 17.93 -8.40 -19.63
C ARG A 74 18.46 -9.25 -20.79
N ARG A 75 19.35 -10.21 -20.55
CA ARG A 75 19.81 -11.20 -21.55
C ARG A 75 18.65 -12.02 -22.12
N LEU A 76 17.79 -12.59 -21.26
CA LEU A 76 16.60 -13.35 -21.68
C LEU A 76 15.67 -12.51 -22.57
N ARG A 77 15.43 -11.26 -22.18
CA ARG A 77 14.56 -10.34 -22.92
C ARG A 77 15.11 -9.98 -24.30
N MET A 78 16.43 -9.77 -24.42
CA MET A 78 17.09 -9.61 -25.74
C MET A 78 17.02 -10.88 -26.60
N ALA A 79 17.04 -12.07 -25.99
CA ALA A 79 16.83 -13.33 -26.68
C ALA A 79 15.36 -13.63 -27.03
N GLY A 80 14.42 -12.73 -26.69
CA GLY A 80 12.99 -12.89 -26.98
C GLY A 80 12.23 -13.79 -25.98
N PHE A 81 12.78 -14.03 -24.78
CA PHE A 81 12.18 -14.88 -23.75
C PHE A 81 11.80 -14.12 -22.48
N THR A 82 10.77 -14.62 -21.78
CA THR A 82 10.37 -14.19 -20.44
C THR A 82 11.16 -14.92 -19.35
N LEU A 83 11.03 -14.48 -18.09
CA LEU A 83 11.62 -15.17 -16.93
C LEU A 83 10.97 -16.52 -16.56
N VAL A 84 10.03 -17.01 -17.38
CA VAL A 84 9.44 -18.35 -17.24
C VAL A 84 9.97 -19.29 -18.35
N GLY A 85 10.63 -18.74 -19.37
CA GLY A 85 11.08 -19.46 -20.57
C GLY A 85 10.09 -19.36 -21.75
N ASP A 86 8.91 -18.75 -21.55
CA ASP A 86 7.95 -18.50 -22.63
C ASP A 86 8.46 -17.40 -23.59
N PRO A 87 8.20 -17.50 -24.90
CA PRO A 87 8.55 -16.45 -25.86
C PRO A 87 7.74 -15.16 -25.63
N VAL A 88 8.37 -14.01 -25.87
CA VAL A 88 7.81 -12.66 -25.61
C VAL A 88 6.68 -12.29 -26.58
N GLU A 89 6.63 -12.94 -27.75
CA GLU A 89 5.52 -12.87 -28.71
C GLU A 89 5.07 -14.31 -29.09
N PRO A 90 3.76 -14.57 -29.27
CA PRO A 90 3.30 -15.81 -29.87
C PRO A 90 3.68 -15.84 -31.36
N GLN A 91 4.43 -16.86 -31.79
CA GLN A 91 4.93 -16.96 -33.16
C GLN A 91 3.79 -16.91 -34.20
N ALA A 92 3.71 -15.81 -34.95
CA ALA A 92 2.70 -15.56 -35.95
C ALA A 92 2.96 -16.33 -37.27
N GLY A 93 2.95 -17.66 -37.19
CA GLY A 93 2.86 -18.55 -38.35
C GLY A 93 4.18 -19.12 -38.87
N GLU A 94 4.75 -20.08 -38.16
CA GLU A 94 5.54 -21.15 -38.79
C GLU A 94 4.77 -22.48 -38.74
N ALA A 95 4.74 -23.19 -39.86
CA ALA A 95 4.09 -24.50 -39.94
C ALA A 95 5.04 -25.59 -39.42
N ALA A 96 4.57 -26.38 -38.45
CA ALA A 96 5.40 -27.41 -37.82
C ALA A 96 5.96 -28.41 -38.86
N PRO A 97 7.29 -28.64 -38.91
CA PRO A 97 7.86 -29.74 -39.68
C PRO A 97 7.40 -31.08 -39.07
N PRO A 98 7.28 -32.15 -39.87
CA PRO A 98 6.80 -33.44 -39.38
C PRO A 98 7.78 -34.08 -38.38
N LEU A 99 7.25 -34.82 -37.39
CA LEU A 99 8.06 -35.59 -36.46
C LEU A 99 8.99 -36.57 -37.20
N ASP A 100 10.30 -36.43 -36.99
CA ASP A 100 11.24 -37.53 -37.23
C ASP A 100 11.27 -38.44 -36.00
N LEU A 101 10.73 -39.66 -36.15
CA LEU A 101 10.67 -40.68 -35.11
C LEU A 101 11.92 -41.59 -35.07
N HIS A 102 13.00 -41.23 -35.77
CA HIS A 102 14.20 -42.06 -35.90
C HIS A 102 15.52 -41.42 -35.43
N ALA A 103 15.52 -40.15 -34.99
CA ALA A 103 16.66 -39.50 -34.33
C ALA A 103 16.46 -39.39 -32.81
N GLY A 104 17.11 -40.18 -31.95
CA GLY A 104 17.94 -41.35 -32.25
C GLY A 104 18.28 -42.13 -30.97
N LEU A 105 18.02 -43.44 -30.96
CA LEU A 105 18.18 -44.32 -29.79
C LEU A 105 19.65 -44.68 -29.48
N ALA A 106 20.57 -43.72 -29.64
CA ALA A 106 22.02 -43.94 -29.72
C ALA A 106 22.86 -43.11 -28.72
N GLY A 107 22.25 -42.19 -27.96
CA GLY A 107 22.93 -41.38 -26.93
C GLY A 107 22.98 -42.00 -25.53
N LEU A 108 22.67 -43.30 -25.39
CA LEU A 108 22.45 -43.96 -24.09
C LEU A 108 23.68 -44.71 -23.54
N VAL A 109 24.84 -44.61 -24.20
CA VAL A 109 26.13 -45.16 -23.76
C VAL A 109 27.23 -44.17 -24.18
N ASP A 110 28.21 -43.97 -23.28
CA ASP A 110 29.37 -43.07 -23.39
C ASP A 110 29.07 -41.56 -23.47
N GLY A 111 29.68 -40.79 -22.56
CA GLY A 111 29.37 -39.38 -22.35
C GLY A 111 30.26 -38.42 -23.13
N ALA A 112 29.65 -37.62 -24.01
CA ALA A 112 30.18 -36.35 -24.52
C ALA A 112 29.02 -35.38 -24.80
N GLY A 113 29.32 -34.08 -24.90
CA GLY A 113 28.33 -33.01 -24.88
C GLY A 113 27.20 -33.12 -25.92
N HIS A 114 25.96 -32.96 -25.47
CA HIS A 114 24.83 -32.71 -26.34
C HIS A 114 24.75 -31.20 -26.62
N ALA A 115 24.90 -30.82 -27.89
CA ALA A 115 24.65 -29.47 -28.36
C ALA A 115 23.27 -29.41 -29.03
N GLY A 116 22.54 -28.30 -28.85
CA GLY A 116 21.34 -27.99 -29.64
C GLY A 116 19.99 -28.34 -29.03
N ASP A 117 19.76 -28.03 -27.75
CA ASP A 117 18.40 -27.74 -27.27
C ASP A 117 18.26 -26.23 -27.01
N ALA A 118 17.71 -25.52 -27.99
CA ALA A 118 17.67 -24.05 -28.01
C ALA A 118 16.73 -23.44 -26.94
N GLN A 119 15.91 -24.25 -26.27
CA GLN A 119 15.05 -23.79 -25.17
C GLN A 119 15.66 -24.10 -23.79
N ALA A 120 16.65 -25.00 -23.71
CA ALA A 120 17.28 -25.38 -22.44
C ALA A 120 18.15 -24.27 -21.83
N GLU A 121 18.89 -23.51 -22.65
CA GLU A 121 19.70 -22.37 -22.16
C GLU A 121 18.82 -21.22 -21.61
N PRO A 122 17.76 -20.73 -22.30
CA PRO A 122 16.80 -19.80 -21.72
C PRO A 122 16.17 -20.29 -20.42
N ALA A 123 15.71 -21.55 -20.37
CA ALA A 123 15.10 -22.12 -19.16
C ALA A 123 16.10 -22.21 -17.97
N SER A 124 17.37 -22.52 -18.25
CA SER A 124 18.45 -22.53 -17.26
C SER A 124 18.73 -21.14 -16.70
N HIS A 125 18.86 -20.13 -17.56
CA HIS A 125 19.07 -18.73 -17.15
C HIS A 125 17.86 -18.18 -16.35
N ALA A 126 16.64 -18.53 -16.74
CA ALA A 126 15.42 -18.17 -16.01
C ALA A 126 15.39 -18.79 -14.60
N ALA A 127 15.68 -20.10 -14.48
CA ALA A 127 15.74 -20.78 -13.19
C ALA A 127 16.84 -20.21 -12.28
N LEU A 128 18.01 -19.88 -12.84
CA LEU A 128 19.10 -19.24 -12.12
C LEU A 128 18.72 -17.84 -11.61
N ALA A 129 18.10 -17.00 -12.45
CA ALA A 129 17.64 -15.68 -12.05
C ALA A 129 16.62 -15.74 -10.90
N ILE A 130 15.65 -16.66 -10.98
CA ILE A 130 14.67 -16.89 -9.89
C ILE A 130 15.36 -17.33 -8.59
N ALA A 131 16.38 -18.19 -8.67
CA ALA A 131 17.15 -18.62 -7.51
C ALA A 131 17.95 -17.46 -6.88
N LEU A 132 18.54 -16.59 -7.71
CA LEU A 132 19.31 -15.42 -7.27
C LEU A 132 18.42 -14.35 -6.60
N VAL A 133 17.25 -14.02 -7.17
CA VAL A 133 16.29 -13.10 -6.52
C VAL A 133 15.86 -13.64 -5.16
N ARG A 134 15.54 -14.95 -5.07
CA ARG A 134 15.14 -15.59 -3.81
C ARG A 134 16.28 -15.61 -2.76
N SER A 135 17.51 -15.87 -3.20
CA SER A 135 18.73 -15.78 -2.39
C SER A 135 18.90 -14.38 -1.80
N ALA A 136 18.81 -13.36 -2.67
CA ALA A 136 18.96 -11.97 -2.28
C ALA A 136 17.82 -11.48 -1.37
N LYS A 137 16.56 -11.79 -1.66
CA LYS A 137 15.43 -11.32 -0.83
C LYS A 137 15.51 -11.90 0.58
N ALA A 138 15.80 -13.20 0.74
CA ALA A 138 15.99 -13.79 2.05
C ALA A 138 17.17 -13.19 2.85
N ALA A 139 18.17 -12.63 2.17
CA ALA A 139 19.29 -11.92 2.80
C ALA A 139 18.97 -10.45 3.12
N PHE A 140 18.12 -9.77 2.34
CA PHE A 140 17.58 -8.44 2.67
C PHE A 140 16.52 -8.51 3.79
N ASP A 141 15.71 -9.55 3.84
CA ASP A 141 14.73 -9.79 4.91
C ASP A 141 15.39 -10.18 6.24
N ALA A 142 16.69 -10.47 6.23
CA ALA A 142 17.51 -10.78 7.40
C ALA A 142 18.43 -9.63 7.84
N THR A 143 18.23 -8.40 7.33
CA THR A 143 18.98 -7.21 7.77
C THR A 143 18.09 -6.24 8.55
N ASP A 144 18.63 -5.67 9.62
CA ASP A 144 17.96 -4.66 10.46
C ASP A 144 18.01 -3.23 9.83
N ASP A 145 18.61 -3.08 8.65
CA ASP A 145 18.68 -1.83 7.90
C ASP A 145 17.51 -1.72 6.90
N ASP A 146 16.45 -1.03 7.34
CA ASP A 146 15.25 -0.74 6.55
C ASP A 146 15.55 -0.08 5.19
N LEU A 147 16.63 0.71 5.08
CA LEU A 147 17.00 1.40 3.84
C LEU A 147 17.69 0.44 2.85
N GLN A 148 18.60 -0.42 3.32
CA GLN A 148 19.17 -1.49 2.49
C GLN A 148 18.09 -2.47 2.03
N ARG A 149 17.15 -2.82 2.92
CA ARG A 149 16.00 -3.67 2.58
C ARG A 149 15.09 -2.98 1.55
N ALA A 150 14.71 -1.72 1.76
CA ALA A 150 13.94 -0.94 0.77
C ALA A 150 14.62 -0.83 -0.59
N ALA A 151 15.94 -0.65 -0.61
CA ALA A 151 16.74 -0.57 -1.83
C ALA A 151 16.77 -1.90 -2.60
N GLY A 152 16.88 -3.03 -1.89
CA GLY A 152 16.76 -4.37 -2.46
C GLY A 152 15.38 -4.61 -3.09
N LEU A 153 14.31 -4.38 -2.30
CA LEU A 153 12.92 -4.55 -2.72
C LEU A 153 12.56 -3.67 -3.93
N ALA A 154 12.93 -2.38 -3.93
CA ALA A 154 12.69 -1.47 -5.05
C ALA A 154 13.39 -1.91 -6.35
N ARG A 155 14.52 -2.62 -6.25
CA ARG A 155 15.23 -3.18 -7.40
C ARG A 155 14.66 -4.53 -7.83
N HIS A 156 14.20 -5.36 -6.89
CA HIS A 156 13.45 -6.58 -7.19
C HIS A 156 12.16 -6.25 -7.93
N ALA A 157 11.46 -5.18 -7.54
CA ALA A 157 10.32 -4.65 -8.28
C ALA A 157 10.65 -4.34 -9.76
N ARG A 158 11.83 -3.77 -10.05
CA ARG A 158 12.27 -3.55 -11.45
C ARG A 158 12.55 -4.86 -12.19
N ILE A 159 13.15 -5.84 -11.53
CA ILE A 159 13.44 -7.18 -12.09
C ILE A 159 12.13 -7.91 -12.46
N GLU A 160 11.12 -7.82 -11.60
CA GLU A 160 9.79 -8.40 -11.83
C GLU A 160 9.03 -7.69 -12.97
N LEU A 161 9.15 -6.35 -13.11
CA LEU A 161 8.64 -5.60 -14.25
C LEU A 161 9.28 -6.04 -15.57
N LEU A 162 10.62 -6.14 -15.61
CA LEU A 162 11.35 -6.64 -16.78
C LEU A 162 10.94 -8.08 -17.14
N SER A 163 10.48 -8.85 -16.15
CA SER A 163 9.97 -10.21 -16.28
C SER A 163 8.48 -10.29 -16.70
N ARG A 164 7.81 -9.16 -16.95
CA ARG A 164 6.34 -9.03 -17.13
C ARG A 164 5.47 -9.52 -15.96
N ARG A 165 6.05 -9.82 -14.79
CA ARG A 165 5.31 -10.27 -13.59
C ARG A 165 4.84 -9.06 -12.79
N ILE A 166 3.94 -8.27 -13.38
CA ILE A 166 3.56 -6.95 -12.86
C ILE A 166 3.06 -7.03 -11.42
N ASP A 167 2.27 -8.06 -11.10
CA ASP A 167 1.68 -8.29 -9.77
C ASP A 167 2.71 -8.69 -8.69
N ALA A 168 3.87 -9.22 -9.07
CA ALA A 168 4.99 -9.44 -8.14
C ALA A 168 5.82 -8.17 -7.96
N ALA A 169 6.11 -7.45 -9.06
CA ALA A 169 6.82 -6.17 -9.01
C ALA A 169 6.13 -5.15 -8.09
N MET A 170 4.81 -5.18 -8.21
CA MET A 170 3.82 -4.56 -7.35
C MET A 170 4.04 -4.79 -5.86
N ASP A 171 3.97 -6.04 -5.39
CA ASP A 171 4.05 -6.34 -3.95
C ASP A 171 5.43 -5.92 -3.39
N GLU A 172 6.50 -6.13 -4.15
CA GLU A 172 7.85 -5.62 -3.84
C GLU A 172 7.89 -4.08 -3.72
N ALA A 173 7.16 -3.36 -4.57
CA ALA A 173 7.07 -1.90 -4.54
C ALA A 173 6.24 -1.37 -3.35
N VAL A 174 5.16 -2.07 -2.93
CA VAL A 174 4.44 -1.77 -1.68
C VAL A 174 5.34 -1.96 -0.47
N GLU A 175 6.11 -3.06 -0.46
CA GLU A 175 7.00 -3.38 0.65
C GLU A 175 8.15 -2.36 0.74
N ALA A 176 8.82 -2.04 -0.38
CA ALA A 176 9.84 -0.99 -0.44
C ALA A 176 9.30 0.37 0.04
N ALA A 177 8.14 0.80 -0.46
CA ALA A 177 7.48 2.02 -0.04
C ALA A 177 7.15 2.05 1.47
N SER A 178 6.89 0.89 2.07
CA SER A 178 6.51 0.80 3.49
C SER A 178 7.67 1.10 4.45
N LEU A 179 8.91 0.81 4.04
CA LEU A 179 10.12 0.98 4.84
C LEU A 179 10.75 2.39 4.71
N LEU A 180 10.38 3.14 3.66
CA LEU A 180 10.96 4.45 3.35
C LEU A 180 10.39 5.58 4.23
N ASP A 181 10.63 5.52 5.54
CA ASP A 181 10.17 6.54 6.51
C ASP A 181 10.66 7.96 6.13
N PRO A 182 9.82 9.01 6.18
CA PRO A 182 10.23 10.40 5.99
C PRO A 182 11.36 10.88 6.92
N ALA A 183 11.58 10.22 8.06
CA ALA A 183 12.66 10.53 9.00
C ALA A 183 14.01 9.83 8.69
N LEU A 184 14.12 9.05 7.61
CA LEU A 184 15.40 8.48 7.19
C LEU A 184 16.42 9.57 6.82
N PRO A 185 17.72 9.39 7.15
CA PRO A 185 18.74 10.41 6.90
C PRO A 185 18.96 10.63 5.39
N PRO A 186 19.20 11.88 4.96
CA PRO A 186 19.37 12.20 3.54
C PRO A 186 20.72 11.66 3.04
N THR A 187 20.66 10.58 2.27
CA THR A 187 21.82 9.85 1.75
C THR A 187 21.67 9.57 0.26
N ALA A 188 22.79 9.41 -0.46
CA ALA A 188 22.77 9.04 -1.87
C ALA A 188 22.04 7.72 -2.16
N LEU A 189 22.07 6.77 -1.21
CA LEU A 189 21.29 5.53 -1.27
C LEU A 189 19.78 5.83 -1.21
N LEU A 190 19.33 6.65 -0.25
CA LEU A 190 17.92 7.05 -0.18
C LEU A 190 17.46 7.76 -1.46
N VAL A 191 18.28 8.64 -2.04
CA VAL A 191 17.98 9.30 -3.33
C VAL A 191 17.77 8.29 -4.46
N ASP A 192 18.68 7.33 -4.66
CA ASP A 192 18.57 6.36 -5.75
C ASP A 192 17.50 5.29 -5.50
N THR A 193 17.23 4.93 -4.24
CA THR A 193 16.09 4.06 -3.87
C THR A 193 14.75 4.74 -4.18
N LEU A 194 14.56 5.99 -3.74
CA LEU A 194 13.36 6.78 -4.03
C LEU A 194 13.16 6.95 -5.55
N ALA A 195 14.23 7.24 -6.30
CA ALA A 195 14.17 7.41 -7.74
C ALA A 195 13.97 6.08 -8.51
N THR A 196 14.53 4.97 -8.02
CA THR A 196 14.30 3.63 -8.58
C THR A 196 12.84 3.22 -8.41
N LEU A 197 12.29 3.42 -7.20
CA LEU A 197 10.88 3.18 -6.88
C LEU A 197 9.96 4.09 -7.70
N ALA A 198 10.27 5.38 -7.81
CA ALA A 198 9.52 6.30 -8.67
C ALA A 198 9.48 5.83 -10.14
N GLY A 199 10.61 5.36 -10.68
CA GLY A 199 10.66 4.81 -12.04
C GLY A 199 9.89 3.49 -12.20
N VAL A 200 9.82 2.65 -11.15
CA VAL A 200 8.97 1.44 -11.12
C VAL A 200 7.49 1.83 -11.11
N LEU A 201 7.11 2.81 -10.29
CA LEU A 201 5.75 3.34 -10.21
C LEU A 201 5.32 4.02 -11.53
N ALA A 202 6.23 4.68 -12.24
CA ALA A 202 5.96 5.24 -13.57
C ALA A 202 5.75 4.13 -14.62
N ASP A 203 6.58 3.08 -14.63
CA ASP A 203 6.37 1.91 -15.51
C ASP A 203 5.04 1.17 -15.21
N LEU A 204 4.56 1.23 -13.96
CA LEU A 204 3.25 0.74 -13.49
C LEU A 204 2.07 1.71 -13.74
N GLU A 205 2.27 2.82 -14.45
CA GLU A 205 1.24 3.85 -14.72
C GLU A 205 0.66 4.52 -13.45
N LEU A 206 1.44 4.57 -12.36
CA LEU A 206 1.11 5.25 -11.10
C LEU A 206 1.76 6.65 -11.04
N MET A 207 1.69 7.40 -12.14
CA MET A 207 2.38 8.69 -12.35
C MET A 207 2.27 9.71 -11.19
N PRO A 208 1.10 9.92 -10.53
CA PRO A 208 1.03 10.84 -9.38
C PRO A 208 1.90 10.40 -8.19
N LEU A 209 2.02 9.10 -7.95
CA LEU A 209 2.85 8.54 -6.88
C LEU A 209 4.33 8.51 -7.29
N ALA A 210 4.62 8.22 -8.57
CA ALA A 210 5.97 8.35 -9.12
C ALA A 210 6.52 9.78 -8.97
N LEU A 211 5.70 10.80 -9.24
CA LEU A 211 6.07 12.21 -9.05
C LEU A 211 6.30 12.58 -7.58
N ASP A 212 5.52 12.05 -6.65
CA ASP A 212 5.71 12.24 -5.20
C ASP A 212 7.06 11.66 -4.72
N TYR A 213 7.33 10.39 -5.06
CA TYR A 213 8.61 9.74 -4.74
C TYR A 213 9.80 10.40 -5.43
N GLN A 214 9.69 10.84 -6.68
CA GLN A 214 10.77 11.51 -7.40
C GLN A 214 11.01 12.95 -6.90
N ARG A 215 9.95 13.66 -6.45
CA ARG A 215 10.10 14.97 -5.80
C ARG A 215 10.82 14.82 -4.47
N ARG A 216 10.41 13.85 -3.64
CA ARG A 216 11.11 13.48 -2.41
C ARG A 216 12.56 13.08 -2.67
N ALA A 217 12.87 12.38 -3.77
CA ALA A 217 14.24 12.04 -4.16
C ALA A 217 15.10 13.29 -4.43
N HIS A 218 14.54 14.28 -5.13
CA HIS A 218 15.22 15.56 -5.40
C HIS A 218 15.39 16.40 -4.12
N GLU A 219 14.38 16.47 -3.26
CA GLU A 219 14.46 17.14 -1.95
C GLU A 219 15.49 16.46 -1.03
N THR A 220 15.54 15.13 -1.03
CA THR A 220 16.56 14.34 -0.30
C THR A 220 17.97 14.62 -0.83
N ALA A 221 18.14 14.76 -2.15
CA ALA A 221 19.44 15.09 -2.73
C ALA A 221 19.91 16.49 -2.32
N LEU A 222 19.01 17.48 -2.33
CA LEU A 222 19.30 18.85 -1.84
C LEU A 222 19.68 18.84 -0.34
N ALA A 223 18.97 18.06 0.48
CA ALA A 223 19.27 17.92 1.91
C ALA A 223 20.62 17.22 2.17
N ALA A 224 20.97 16.19 1.39
CA ALA A 224 22.23 15.45 1.54
C ALA A 224 23.47 16.32 1.31
N VAL A 225 23.39 17.27 0.36
CA VAL A 225 24.45 18.24 0.07
C VAL A 225 24.46 19.40 1.08
N ALA A 226 23.32 19.74 1.69
CA ALA A 226 23.24 20.76 2.73
C ALA A 226 23.77 20.30 4.09
N GLU A 227 23.54 19.03 4.46
CA GLU A 227 24.00 18.41 5.71
C GLU A 227 24.85 17.15 5.43
N PRO A 228 26.12 17.29 4.99
CA PRO A 228 27.01 16.16 4.77
C PRO A 228 27.29 15.42 6.08
N THR A 229 26.57 14.31 6.29
CA THR A 229 26.52 13.60 7.57
C THR A 229 27.87 13.02 7.99
N ALA A 230 28.27 13.26 9.25
CA ALA A 230 29.58 12.92 9.79
C ALA A 230 29.81 11.41 10.08
N ALA A 231 29.07 10.52 9.38
CA ALA A 231 29.03 9.07 9.62
C ALA A 231 29.50 8.23 8.42
N GLY A 232 29.99 8.86 7.34
CA GLY A 232 30.55 8.19 6.15
C GLY A 232 32.06 8.38 5.98
N PRO A 233 32.79 7.46 5.32
CA PRO A 233 34.22 7.56 5.11
C PRO A 233 34.60 8.59 4.04
N ALA A 234 34.92 9.81 4.49
CA ALA A 234 35.28 11.00 3.72
C ALA A 234 34.13 11.63 2.91
N PRO A 235 34.13 12.96 2.71
CA PRO A 235 33.23 13.60 1.76
C PRO A 235 33.58 13.16 0.34
N ALA A 236 32.56 13.02 -0.50
CA ALA A 236 32.74 12.85 -1.94
C ALA A 236 33.43 14.10 -2.55
N PRO A 237 34.09 13.99 -3.71
CA PRO A 237 34.47 15.19 -4.46
C PRO A 237 33.21 16.01 -4.78
N ILE A 238 33.33 17.34 -4.75
CA ILE A 238 32.21 18.30 -4.89
C ILE A 238 31.40 18.07 -6.19
N ASP A 239 32.04 17.51 -7.21
CA ASP A 239 31.43 17.16 -8.49
C ASP A 239 30.35 16.06 -8.36
N ASP A 240 30.51 15.09 -7.44
CA ASP A 240 29.54 14.01 -7.21
C ASP A 240 28.25 14.52 -6.52
N ASP A 241 28.38 15.46 -5.59
CA ASP A 241 27.25 16.09 -4.88
C ASP A 241 26.37 16.90 -5.84
N ALA A 242 27.00 17.72 -6.70
CA ALA A 242 26.30 18.46 -7.75
C ALA A 242 25.64 17.53 -8.78
N LEU A 243 26.33 16.44 -9.16
CA LEU A 243 25.84 15.41 -10.07
C LEU A 243 24.63 14.66 -9.49
N LEU A 244 24.61 14.38 -8.18
CA LEU A 244 23.47 13.73 -7.48
C LEU A 244 22.22 14.60 -7.56
N VAL A 245 22.32 15.88 -7.19
CA VAL A 245 21.20 16.85 -7.26
C VAL A 245 20.70 17.02 -8.68
N ALA A 246 21.60 17.22 -9.66
CA ALA A 246 21.24 17.42 -11.05
C ALA A 246 20.58 16.18 -11.68
N ARG A 247 21.03 14.96 -11.35
CA ARG A 247 20.37 13.71 -11.79
C ARG A 247 18.97 13.57 -11.21
N ALA A 248 18.78 13.88 -9.92
CA ALA A 248 17.47 13.82 -9.29
C ALA A 248 16.49 14.88 -9.84
N ALA A 249 16.98 16.09 -10.14
CA ALA A 249 16.24 17.13 -10.84
C ALA A 249 15.85 16.72 -12.27
N THR A 250 16.79 16.14 -13.02
CA THR A 250 16.55 15.68 -14.40
C THR A 250 15.48 14.58 -14.46
N ARG A 251 15.56 13.56 -13.59
CA ARG A 251 14.53 12.50 -13.48
C ARG A 251 13.16 13.08 -13.08
N LEU A 252 13.11 14.10 -12.21
CA LEU A 252 11.85 14.78 -11.87
C LEU A 252 11.27 15.55 -13.06
N GLY A 253 12.12 16.27 -13.80
CA GLY A 253 11.72 16.99 -15.00
C GLY A 253 11.21 16.07 -16.13
N GLU A 254 11.79 14.88 -16.29
CA GLU A 254 11.31 13.85 -17.22
C GLU A 254 9.86 13.44 -16.90
N LEU A 255 9.56 13.08 -15.64
CA LEU A 255 8.20 12.71 -15.22
C LEU A 255 7.21 13.88 -15.34
N CYS A 256 7.65 15.12 -15.05
CA CYS A 256 6.83 16.30 -15.28
C CYS A 256 6.54 16.53 -16.78
N ALA A 257 7.51 16.33 -17.67
CA ALA A 257 7.29 16.44 -19.12
C ALA A 257 6.37 15.32 -19.64
N GLU A 258 6.45 14.11 -19.08
CA GLU A 258 5.56 13.01 -19.46
C GLU A 258 4.10 13.24 -19.02
N LEU A 259 3.88 13.68 -17.77
CA LEU A 259 2.55 14.09 -17.31
C LEU A 259 2.01 15.28 -18.14
N GLY A 260 2.89 16.22 -18.52
CA GLY A 260 2.54 17.32 -19.41
C GLY A 260 2.03 16.83 -20.77
N GLU A 261 2.69 15.85 -21.40
CA GLU A 261 2.21 15.28 -22.67
C GLU A 261 0.89 14.52 -22.50
N GLY A 262 0.74 13.73 -21.44
CA GLY A 262 -0.54 13.05 -21.15
C GLY A 262 -1.71 14.03 -21.00
N LEU A 263 -1.49 15.17 -20.36
CA LEU A 263 -2.48 16.25 -20.23
C LEU A 263 -2.74 17.01 -21.55
N LEU A 264 -1.80 17.00 -22.52
CA LEU A 264 -2.09 17.43 -23.89
C LEU A 264 -2.95 16.41 -24.63
N ASP A 265 -2.69 15.12 -24.44
CA ASP A 265 -3.44 14.01 -25.06
C ASP A 265 -4.89 13.94 -24.56
N ASP A 266 -5.10 14.15 -23.25
CA ASP A 266 -6.42 14.29 -22.59
C ASP A 266 -7.16 15.58 -23.00
N GLY A 267 -6.55 16.44 -23.83
CA GLY A 267 -7.17 17.67 -24.34
C GLY A 267 -7.28 18.81 -23.33
N VAL A 268 -6.46 18.80 -22.26
CA VAL A 268 -6.46 19.80 -21.18
C VAL A 268 -5.15 20.62 -21.13
N PRO A 269 -4.81 21.39 -22.19
CA PRO A 269 -3.51 22.05 -22.33
C PRO A 269 -3.22 23.12 -21.26
N GLU A 270 -4.26 23.72 -20.67
CA GLU A 270 -4.10 24.66 -19.54
C GLU A 270 -3.52 23.95 -18.29
N SER A 271 -3.86 22.68 -18.08
CA SER A 271 -3.30 21.83 -17.03
C SER A 271 -1.89 21.32 -17.37
N ALA A 272 -1.57 21.14 -18.66
CA ALA A 272 -0.27 20.64 -19.12
C ALA A 272 0.87 21.66 -18.95
N ALA A 273 0.62 22.94 -19.26
CA ALA A 273 1.65 23.98 -19.31
C ALA A 273 2.45 24.17 -17.99
N PRO A 274 1.85 24.13 -16.79
CA PRO A 274 2.59 24.17 -15.52
C PRO A 274 3.62 23.04 -15.36
N HIS A 275 3.29 21.82 -15.83
CA HIS A 275 4.20 20.68 -15.71
C HIS A 275 5.40 20.80 -16.66
N PHE A 276 5.21 21.31 -17.88
CA PHE A 276 6.33 21.64 -18.76
C PHE A 276 7.17 22.81 -18.24
N ALA A 277 6.57 23.81 -17.58
CA ALA A 277 7.31 24.91 -16.97
C ALA A 277 8.22 24.43 -15.81
N GLU A 278 7.71 23.55 -14.95
CA GLU A 278 8.50 22.89 -13.89
C GLU A 278 9.59 21.98 -14.49
N ALA A 279 9.28 21.19 -15.52
CA ALA A 279 10.26 20.35 -16.22
C ALA A 279 11.40 21.15 -16.85
N ARG A 280 11.07 22.29 -17.48
CA ARG A 280 12.04 23.24 -18.02
C ARG A 280 12.94 23.79 -16.92
N ARG A 281 12.35 24.31 -15.84
CA ARG A 281 13.10 24.88 -14.69
C ARG A 281 14.07 23.86 -14.10
N LEU A 282 13.61 22.64 -13.81
CA LEU A 282 14.44 21.57 -13.26
C LEU A 282 15.62 21.19 -14.18
N ALA A 283 15.43 21.26 -15.50
CA ALA A 283 16.49 21.02 -16.46
C ALA A 283 17.44 22.21 -16.62
N GLU A 284 16.95 23.46 -16.55
CA GLU A 284 17.79 24.67 -16.46
C GLU A 284 18.66 24.65 -15.19
N ASP A 285 18.08 24.32 -14.02
CA ASP A 285 18.77 24.17 -12.73
C ASP A 285 19.81 23.04 -12.77
N ALA A 286 19.46 21.87 -13.35
CA ALA A 286 20.41 20.76 -13.52
C ALA A 286 21.59 21.14 -14.43
N LEU A 287 21.35 21.82 -15.55
CA LEU A 287 22.40 22.29 -16.46
C LEU A 287 23.30 23.37 -15.86
N ALA A 288 22.83 24.12 -14.86
CA ALA A 288 23.64 25.08 -14.11
C ALA A 288 24.56 24.42 -13.06
N LEU A 289 24.24 23.20 -12.62
CA LEU A 289 25.01 22.43 -11.63
C LEU A 289 26.01 21.44 -12.24
N LEU A 290 25.76 20.94 -13.45
CA LEU A 290 26.56 19.86 -14.04
C LEU A 290 27.92 20.33 -14.58
N PRO A 291 29.04 19.68 -14.20
CA PRO A 291 30.35 19.93 -14.79
C PRO A 291 30.39 19.44 -16.25
N PRO A 292 31.17 20.09 -17.15
CA PRO A 292 31.21 19.73 -18.56
C PRO A 292 31.77 18.32 -18.83
N GLU A 293 32.48 17.73 -17.87
CA GLU A 293 32.95 16.34 -17.89
C GLU A 293 31.80 15.32 -17.74
N ALA A 294 30.67 15.69 -17.14
CA ALA A 294 29.51 14.81 -16.90
C ALA A 294 28.60 14.66 -18.14
N ALA A 295 29.20 14.36 -19.29
CA ALA A 295 28.58 14.46 -20.62
C ALA A 295 27.19 13.81 -20.74
N ASP A 296 27.00 12.57 -20.29
CA ASP A 296 25.70 11.88 -20.40
C ASP A 296 24.60 12.54 -19.55
N ALA A 297 24.95 13.05 -18.36
CA ALA A 297 24.00 13.78 -17.51
C ALA A 297 23.65 15.16 -18.10
N VAL A 298 24.61 15.85 -18.72
CA VAL A 298 24.38 17.10 -19.46
C VAL A 298 23.44 16.85 -20.64
N VAL A 299 23.64 15.75 -21.39
CA VAL A 299 22.75 15.40 -22.51
C VAL A 299 21.35 14.98 -22.02
N ALA A 300 21.24 14.26 -20.90
CA ALA A 300 19.96 13.93 -20.28
C ALA A 300 19.15 15.20 -19.93
N ALA A 301 19.78 16.17 -19.25
CA ALA A 301 19.13 17.44 -18.94
C ALA A 301 18.80 18.26 -20.21
N GLN A 302 19.63 18.22 -21.26
CA GLN A 302 19.31 18.83 -22.56
C GLN A 302 18.10 18.19 -23.26
N VAL A 303 17.91 16.87 -23.14
CA VAL A 303 16.73 16.18 -23.69
C VAL A 303 15.46 16.58 -22.94
N VAL A 304 15.48 16.60 -21.60
CA VAL A 304 14.34 17.05 -20.79
C VAL A 304 14.01 18.52 -21.06
N HIS A 305 15.01 19.40 -21.11
CA HIS A 305 14.83 20.81 -21.48
C HIS A 305 14.22 20.97 -22.89
N GLY A 306 14.75 20.23 -23.87
CA GLY A 306 14.24 20.23 -25.24
C GLY A 306 12.79 19.73 -25.32
N TRP A 307 12.43 18.69 -24.58
CA TRP A 307 11.06 18.18 -24.50
C TRP A 307 10.13 19.22 -23.83
N ALA A 308 10.55 19.83 -22.73
CA ALA A 308 9.77 20.88 -22.06
C ALA A 308 9.48 22.07 -22.97
N LEU A 309 10.46 22.54 -23.76
CA LEU A 309 10.25 23.56 -24.80
C LEU A 309 9.24 23.10 -25.87
N VAL A 310 9.26 21.83 -26.28
CA VAL A 310 8.32 21.26 -27.26
C VAL A 310 6.90 21.17 -26.71
N GLY A 311 6.72 20.99 -25.40
CA GLY A 311 5.44 21.08 -24.70
C GLY A 311 4.92 22.51 -24.54
N LEU A 312 5.81 23.47 -24.25
CA LEU A 312 5.51 24.91 -24.15
C LEU A 312 5.26 25.60 -25.51
N GLY A 313 5.34 24.88 -26.62
CA GLY A 313 5.18 25.43 -27.97
C GLY A 313 6.45 26.06 -28.57
N GLU A 314 7.56 26.12 -27.84
CA GLU A 314 8.88 26.59 -28.29
C GLU A 314 9.63 25.54 -29.16
N HIS A 315 8.89 24.70 -29.90
CA HIS A 315 9.40 23.55 -30.67
C HIS A 315 10.47 23.94 -31.72
N ALA A 316 10.44 25.19 -32.22
CA ALA A 316 11.45 25.73 -33.13
C ALA A 316 12.83 25.88 -32.46
N ALA A 317 12.87 26.31 -31.19
CA ALA A 317 14.10 26.44 -30.43
C ALA A 317 14.66 25.06 -30.03
N ALA A 318 13.78 24.13 -29.66
CA ALA A 318 14.15 22.79 -29.18
C ALA A 318 14.86 21.90 -30.21
N ALA A 319 14.47 21.98 -31.50
CA ALA A 319 14.97 21.05 -32.53
C ALA A 319 16.45 21.27 -32.91
N GLY A 320 17.10 22.35 -32.47
CA GLY A 320 18.55 22.53 -32.58
C GLY A 320 19.29 21.65 -31.57
N PRO A 321 19.10 21.89 -30.24
CA PRO A 321 19.61 21.06 -29.16
C PRO A 321 19.25 19.58 -29.28
N LEU A 322 18.00 19.22 -29.60
CA LEU A 322 17.57 17.82 -29.71
C LEU A 322 18.30 17.08 -30.84
N ARG A 323 18.55 17.72 -31.98
CA ARG A 323 19.42 17.16 -33.05
C ARG A 323 20.88 17.01 -32.60
N ALA A 324 21.36 17.78 -31.63
CA ALA A 324 22.69 17.59 -31.04
C ALA A 324 22.71 16.42 -30.05
N ALA A 325 21.73 16.34 -29.15
CA ALA A 325 21.56 15.23 -28.21
C ALA A 325 21.53 13.87 -28.93
N VAL A 326 20.66 13.69 -29.93
CA VAL A 326 20.58 12.46 -30.74
C VAL A 326 21.92 12.05 -31.35
N ARG A 327 22.76 13.00 -31.78
CA ARG A 327 24.10 12.70 -32.33
C ARG A 327 25.10 12.26 -31.27
N ILE A 328 24.99 12.77 -30.04
CA ILE A 328 25.87 12.42 -28.92
C ILE A 328 25.48 11.07 -28.36
N THR A 329 24.19 10.82 -28.07
CA THR A 329 23.70 9.54 -27.55
C THR A 329 23.94 8.37 -28.51
N SER A 330 23.83 8.62 -29.83
CA SER A 330 24.21 7.64 -30.87
C SER A 330 25.68 7.23 -30.83
N ALA A 331 26.54 8.00 -30.15
CA ALA A 331 27.97 7.73 -29.99
C ALA A 331 28.36 7.25 -28.57
N THR A 332 27.65 7.66 -27.52
CA THR A 332 27.90 7.17 -26.13
C THR A 332 27.27 5.80 -25.87
N GLY A 333 26.18 5.48 -26.55
CA GLY A 333 25.59 4.13 -26.57
C GLY A 333 24.39 3.93 -25.63
N ASP A 334 24.03 4.91 -24.79
CA ASP A 334 22.79 4.86 -23.99
C ASP A 334 21.56 4.81 -24.90
N ARG A 335 20.91 3.64 -24.89
CA ARG A 335 19.76 3.32 -25.73
C ARG A 335 18.46 3.94 -25.23
N ALA A 336 18.32 4.13 -23.91
CA ALA A 336 17.13 4.73 -23.32
C ALA A 336 17.11 6.23 -23.56
N LEU A 337 18.23 6.92 -23.32
CA LEU A 337 18.36 8.34 -23.60
C LEU A 337 18.34 8.64 -25.10
N LEU A 338 18.89 7.76 -25.96
CA LEU A 338 18.73 7.87 -27.41
C LEU A 338 17.26 7.76 -27.84
N ALA A 339 16.50 6.80 -27.32
CA ALA A 339 15.08 6.65 -27.63
C ALA A 339 14.26 7.88 -27.16
N ALA A 340 14.53 8.40 -25.96
CA ALA A 340 13.91 9.63 -25.45
C ALA A 340 14.27 10.87 -26.30
N ALA A 341 15.55 11.02 -26.69
CA ALA A 341 16.00 12.12 -27.55
C ALA A 341 15.37 12.08 -28.95
N LEU A 342 15.22 10.88 -29.54
CA LEU A 342 14.54 10.67 -30.82
C LEU A 342 13.04 10.97 -30.73
N LEU A 343 12.37 10.55 -29.66
CA LEU A 343 10.95 10.84 -29.40
C LEU A 343 10.70 12.34 -29.25
N ALA A 344 11.50 13.03 -28.43
CA ALA A 344 11.41 14.48 -28.23
C ALA A 344 11.71 15.25 -29.53
N LEU A 345 12.70 14.81 -30.32
CA LEU A 345 12.98 15.38 -31.64
C LEU A 345 11.83 15.13 -32.62
N GLY A 346 11.26 13.93 -32.65
CA GLY A 346 10.11 13.59 -33.47
C GLY A 346 8.90 14.48 -33.19
N ARG A 347 8.56 14.69 -31.91
CA ARG A 347 7.56 15.67 -31.46
C ARG A 347 7.88 17.09 -31.92
N ALA A 348 9.14 17.52 -31.82
CA ALA A 348 9.57 18.84 -32.26
C ALA A 348 9.38 19.05 -33.78
N LEU A 349 9.72 18.04 -34.59
CA LEU A 349 9.58 18.08 -36.05
C LEU A 349 8.11 18.01 -36.48
N ARG A 350 7.29 17.17 -35.83
CA ARG A 350 5.84 17.09 -36.06
C ARG A 350 5.17 18.44 -35.79
N ARG A 351 5.46 19.07 -34.64
CA ARG A 351 4.94 20.40 -34.27
C ARG A 351 5.49 21.54 -35.15
N GLN A 352 6.58 21.33 -35.91
CA GLN A 352 7.07 22.23 -36.97
C GLN A 352 6.43 21.99 -38.36
N GLY A 353 5.69 20.90 -38.55
CA GLY A 353 5.19 20.47 -39.86
C GLY A 353 6.20 19.69 -40.72
N ASP A 354 7.37 19.32 -40.19
CA ASP A 354 8.32 18.41 -40.84
C ASP A 354 7.91 16.95 -40.60
N GLY A 355 6.80 16.55 -41.23
CA GLY A 355 6.24 15.20 -41.06
C GLY A 355 7.16 14.07 -41.53
N GLY A 356 8.01 14.33 -42.53
CA GLY A 356 9.00 13.36 -43.03
C GLY A 356 10.15 13.16 -42.04
N GLY A 357 10.70 14.24 -41.48
CA GLY A 357 11.70 14.17 -40.42
C GLY A 357 11.14 13.59 -39.12
N ALA A 358 9.87 13.86 -38.81
CA ALA A 358 9.16 13.30 -37.65
C ALA A 358 9.01 11.78 -37.74
N ASP A 359 8.48 11.26 -38.86
CA ASP A 359 8.34 9.82 -39.12
C ASP A 359 9.68 9.08 -38.92
N GLU A 360 10.75 9.61 -39.52
CA GLU A 360 12.09 9.02 -39.44
C GLU A 360 12.65 8.95 -38.00
N GLN A 361 12.38 9.93 -37.14
CA GLN A 361 12.86 9.87 -35.75
C GLN A 361 11.93 9.05 -34.84
N LEU A 362 10.62 9.17 -35.01
CA LEU A 362 9.64 8.45 -34.19
C LEU A 362 9.68 6.94 -34.46
N ALA A 363 9.87 6.52 -35.72
CA ALA A 363 10.03 5.11 -36.06
C ALA A 363 11.32 4.51 -35.44
N LYS A 364 12.42 5.27 -35.36
CA LYS A 364 13.64 4.84 -34.65
C LYS A 364 13.45 4.78 -33.14
N ALA A 365 12.73 5.75 -32.55
CA ALA A 365 12.38 5.72 -31.13
C ALA A 365 11.53 4.48 -30.80
N LEU A 366 10.53 4.16 -31.64
CA LEU A 366 9.70 2.96 -31.50
C LEU A 366 10.51 1.66 -31.60
N ALA A 367 11.43 1.58 -32.57
CA ALA A 367 12.29 0.42 -32.75
C ALA A 367 13.16 0.17 -31.51
N LEU A 368 13.93 1.18 -31.07
CA LEU A 368 14.78 1.08 -29.87
C LEU A 368 13.98 0.81 -28.59
N ALA A 369 12.82 1.44 -28.42
CA ALA A 369 11.97 1.22 -27.26
C ALA A 369 11.29 -0.17 -27.27
N THR A 370 11.14 -0.80 -28.44
CA THR A 370 10.68 -2.20 -28.53
C THR A 370 11.84 -3.17 -28.27
N GLU A 371 12.99 -2.98 -28.92
CA GLU A 371 14.22 -3.79 -28.78
C GLU A 371 14.73 -3.83 -27.33
N HIS A 372 14.86 -2.67 -26.69
CA HIS A 372 15.29 -2.54 -25.29
C HIS A 372 14.10 -2.55 -24.31
N GLY A 373 12.90 -2.85 -24.79
CA GLY A 373 11.72 -3.11 -23.96
C GLY A 373 11.35 -1.98 -22.99
N LEU A 374 11.41 -0.73 -23.45
CA LEU A 374 11.16 0.50 -22.71
C LEU A 374 9.68 0.90 -22.84
N PRO A 375 8.80 0.51 -21.88
CA PRO A 375 7.35 0.48 -22.10
C PRO A 375 6.74 1.87 -22.32
N ARG A 376 7.08 2.85 -21.47
CA ARG A 376 6.63 4.25 -21.58
C ARG A 376 7.01 4.88 -22.92
N LEU A 377 8.28 4.77 -23.32
CA LEU A 377 8.79 5.34 -24.58
C LEU A 377 8.20 4.67 -25.82
N ARG A 378 7.97 3.34 -25.79
CA ARG A 378 7.29 2.62 -26.88
C ARG A 378 5.87 3.16 -27.09
N ARG A 379 5.08 3.32 -26.01
CA ARG A 379 3.72 3.86 -26.07
C ARG A 379 3.68 5.27 -26.62
N ALA A 380 4.55 6.14 -26.11
CA ALA A 380 4.66 7.52 -26.58
C ALA A 380 5.03 7.58 -28.08
N ALA A 381 5.95 6.72 -28.55
CA ALA A 381 6.30 6.64 -29.97
C ALA A 381 5.14 6.11 -30.84
N LEU A 382 4.43 5.05 -30.40
CA LEU A 382 3.23 4.54 -31.07
C LEU A 382 2.13 5.62 -31.19
N ARG A 383 1.88 6.36 -30.10
CA ARG A 383 0.89 7.44 -30.07
C ARG A 383 1.29 8.57 -31.02
N GLU A 384 2.52 9.09 -30.93
CA GLU A 384 2.99 10.17 -31.81
C GLU A 384 3.00 9.77 -33.30
N LEU A 385 3.30 8.51 -33.64
CA LEU A 385 3.19 7.98 -35.01
C LEU A 385 1.73 7.89 -35.47
N CYS A 386 0.83 7.43 -34.61
CA CYS A 386 -0.61 7.42 -34.90
C CYS A 386 -1.13 8.85 -35.14
N THR A 387 -0.77 9.81 -34.30
CA THR A 387 -1.14 11.23 -34.48
C THR A 387 -0.54 11.80 -35.76
N LEU A 388 0.74 11.56 -36.03
CA LEU A 388 1.42 12.01 -37.26
C LEU A 388 0.72 11.50 -38.52
N HIS A 389 0.41 10.21 -38.60
CA HIS A 389 -0.23 9.65 -39.78
C HIS A 389 -1.71 10.04 -39.92
N ALA A 390 -2.40 10.34 -38.81
CA ALA A 390 -3.72 10.97 -38.86
C ALA A 390 -3.65 12.43 -39.36
N GLU A 391 -2.66 13.21 -38.93
CA GLU A 391 -2.39 14.58 -39.42
C GLU A 391 -1.98 14.62 -40.91
N LEU A 392 -1.49 13.51 -41.46
CA LEU A 392 -1.11 13.32 -42.86
C LEU A 392 -2.20 12.64 -43.73
N ASP A 393 -3.36 12.31 -43.17
CA ASP A 393 -4.46 11.54 -43.81
C ASP A 393 -4.04 10.14 -44.32
N ASP A 394 -2.98 9.56 -43.74
CA ASP A 394 -2.48 8.21 -44.04
C ASP A 394 -3.07 7.18 -43.04
N ALA A 395 -4.36 6.89 -43.21
CA ALA A 395 -5.04 5.85 -42.43
C ALA A 395 -4.40 4.46 -42.55
N GLY A 396 -3.68 4.19 -43.66
CA GLY A 396 -2.99 2.93 -43.90
C GLY A 396 -1.79 2.72 -42.99
N ARG A 397 -1.03 3.78 -42.69
CA ARG A 397 0.05 3.76 -41.70
C ARG A 397 -0.42 4.06 -40.27
N ALA A 398 -1.48 4.85 -40.08
CA ALA A 398 -2.00 5.15 -38.75
C ALA A 398 -2.60 3.92 -38.04
N LEU A 399 -3.38 3.10 -38.75
CA LEU A 399 -4.15 2.01 -38.13
C LEU A 399 -3.28 0.93 -37.44
N PRO A 400 -2.16 0.45 -37.99
CA PRO A 400 -1.27 -0.49 -37.29
C PRO A 400 -0.67 0.08 -36.00
N TYR A 401 -0.30 1.37 -35.98
CA TYR A 401 0.21 2.01 -34.76
C TYR A 401 -0.89 2.17 -33.70
N LEU A 402 -2.12 2.52 -34.12
CA LEU A 402 -3.28 2.55 -33.22
C LEU A 402 -3.59 1.15 -32.65
N GLN A 403 -3.55 0.10 -33.47
CA GLN A 403 -3.77 -1.28 -33.02
C GLN A 403 -2.69 -1.74 -32.03
N ALA A 404 -1.42 -1.44 -32.29
CA ALA A 404 -0.33 -1.74 -31.35
C ALA A 404 -0.44 -0.92 -30.05
N TYR A 405 -0.82 0.36 -30.13
CA TYR A 405 -1.06 1.20 -28.96
C TYR A 405 -2.23 0.66 -28.11
N LEU A 406 -3.35 0.31 -28.76
CA LEU A 406 -4.52 -0.25 -28.08
C LEU A 406 -4.26 -1.66 -27.52
N ALA A 407 -3.42 -2.48 -28.17
CA ALA A 407 -2.96 -3.75 -27.59
C ALA A 407 -2.12 -3.51 -26.33
N ASP A 408 -1.15 -2.59 -26.39
CA ASP A 408 -0.38 -2.17 -25.22
C ASP A 408 -1.30 -1.60 -24.12
N GLU A 409 -2.41 -0.91 -24.43
CA GLU A 409 -3.42 -0.38 -23.47
C GLU A 409 -4.33 -1.46 -22.87
N LEU A 410 -4.79 -2.44 -23.65
CA LEU A 410 -5.76 -3.44 -23.18
C LEU A 410 -5.19 -4.36 -22.09
N ASP A 411 -3.86 -4.54 -22.05
CA ASP A 411 -3.15 -5.21 -20.94
C ASP A 411 -3.22 -4.46 -19.59
N ARG A 412 -3.67 -3.18 -19.55
CA ARG A 412 -3.70 -2.34 -18.34
C ARG A 412 -4.96 -2.47 -17.47
N VAL A 413 -6.08 -2.94 -18.03
CA VAL A 413 -7.42 -2.48 -17.60
C VAL A 413 -7.84 -2.92 -16.18
N ASP A 414 -7.99 -1.90 -15.33
CA ASP A 414 -8.83 -1.71 -14.12
C ASP A 414 -8.77 -2.67 -12.91
N GLU A 415 -8.81 -4.00 -13.06
CA GLU A 415 -8.83 -4.91 -11.87
C GLU A 415 -7.58 -4.71 -11.00
N ARG A 416 -6.43 -4.50 -11.66
CA ARG A 416 -5.21 -4.11 -10.99
C ARG A 416 -5.36 -2.70 -10.41
N ARG A 417 -5.57 -1.66 -11.23
CA ARG A 417 -5.41 -0.24 -10.80
C ARG A 417 -6.30 0.16 -9.60
N THR A 418 -7.48 -0.46 -9.47
CA THR A 418 -8.37 -0.25 -8.30
C THR A 418 -7.77 -0.86 -7.03
N ARG A 419 -7.30 -2.11 -7.12
CA ARG A 419 -6.51 -2.79 -6.08
C ARG A 419 -5.19 -2.05 -5.77
N TRP A 420 -4.69 -1.21 -6.69
CA TRP A 420 -3.52 -0.33 -6.49
C TRP A 420 -3.73 0.84 -5.56
N VAL A 421 -4.93 1.44 -5.57
CA VAL A 421 -5.27 2.45 -4.56
C VAL A 421 -5.58 1.78 -3.21
N GLU A 422 -6.26 0.62 -3.23
CA GLU A 422 -6.60 -0.11 -2.00
C GLU A 422 -5.35 -0.61 -1.24
N LEU A 423 -4.42 -1.32 -1.90
CA LEU A 423 -3.26 -1.90 -1.23
C LEU A 423 -2.28 -0.85 -0.70
N PHE A 424 -1.99 0.21 -1.47
CA PHE A 424 -1.16 1.32 -0.97
C PHE A 424 -1.86 2.06 0.18
N GLY A 425 -3.16 2.34 0.07
CA GLY A 425 -3.95 2.97 1.14
C GLY A 425 -3.99 2.12 2.41
N ARG A 426 -4.21 0.81 2.28
CA ARG A 426 -4.25 -0.15 3.38
C ARG A 426 -2.89 -0.33 4.03
N ARG A 427 -1.80 -0.47 3.26
CA ARG A 427 -0.43 -0.57 3.81
C ARG A 427 -0.02 0.73 4.49
N LYS A 428 -0.30 1.89 3.90
CA LYS A 428 -0.06 3.20 4.53
C LYS A 428 -0.81 3.32 5.86
N SER A 429 -2.10 3.01 5.88
CA SER A 429 -2.93 3.03 7.10
C SER A 429 -2.40 2.07 8.17
N LEU A 430 -1.99 0.85 7.80
CA LEU A 430 -1.34 -0.09 8.71
C LEU A 430 -0.06 0.51 9.32
N LEU A 431 0.85 1.05 8.51
CA LEU A 431 2.08 1.69 9.00
C LEU A 431 1.80 2.92 9.86
N GLU A 432 0.77 3.70 9.56
CA GLU A 432 0.34 4.83 10.39
C GLU A 432 -0.20 4.33 11.74
N THR A 433 -0.96 3.23 11.77
CA THR A 433 -1.37 2.58 13.03
C THR A 433 -0.21 1.91 13.78
N GLU A 434 0.79 1.35 13.09
CA GLU A 434 2.00 0.77 13.69
C GLU A 434 2.92 1.85 14.27
N ARG A 435 3.14 2.96 13.53
CA ARG A 435 3.85 4.15 14.03
C ARG A 435 3.10 4.79 15.21
N ALA A 436 1.78 4.95 15.13
CA ALA A 436 0.98 5.49 16.22
C ALA A 436 0.97 4.56 17.44
N ALA A 437 0.83 3.25 17.25
CA ALA A 437 0.93 2.25 18.31
C ALA A 437 2.35 2.23 18.91
N GLY A 438 3.40 2.40 18.11
CA GLY A 438 4.78 2.53 18.56
C GLY A 438 5.02 3.80 19.37
N GLN A 439 4.52 4.95 18.93
CA GLN A 439 4.56 6.21 19.68
C GLN A 439 3.77 6.11 21.00
N LEU A 440 2.56 5.55 20.97
CA LEU A 440 1.75 5.28 22.17
C LEU A 440 2.42 4.26 23.10
N ARG A 441 3.10 3.25 22.56
CA ARG A 441 3.86 2.25 23.34
C ARG A 441 5.03 2.90 24.06
N ARG A 442 5.81 3.76 23.37
CA ARG A 442 6.87 4.56 23.98
C ARG A 442 6.32 5.51 25.05
N GLN A 443 5.30 6.29 24.73
CA GLN A 443 4.61 7.18 25.70
C GLN A 443 4.01 6.44 26.90
N ALA A 444 3.58 5.18 26.74
CA ALA A 444 3.01 4.37 27.81
C ALA A 444 4.06 3.65 28.67
N TYR A 445 5.20 3.27 28.08
CA TYR A 445 6.14 2.31 28.68
C TYR A 445 7.60 2.75 28.78
N GLU A 446 8.01 3.91 28.24
CA GLU A 446 9.35 4.50 28.42
C GLU A 446 9.31 5.72 29.34
N ASP A 447 10.45 6.11 29.90
CA ASP A 447 10.65 7.35 30.64
C ASP A 447 11.25 8.44 29.74
N PRO A 448 10.68 9.66 29.70
CA PRO A 448 11.09 10.70 28.75
C PRO A 448 12.42 11.41 29.07
N LEU A 449 13.07 11.10 30.20
CA LEU A 449 14.38 11.66 30.57
C LEU A 449 15.50 10.62 30.42
N THR A 450 15.26 9.37 30.82
CA THR A 450 16.30 8.31 30.80
C THR A 450 16.14 7.31 29.66
N HIS A 451 15.04 7.37 28.88
CA HIS A 451 14.65 6.41 27.83
C HIS A 451 14.50 4.93 28.26
N LEU A 452 14.93 4.57 29.46
CA LEU A 452 14.61 3.31 30.13
C LEU A 452 13.10 3.04 30.16
N PRO A 453 12.68 1.76 30.16
CA PRO A 453 11.33 1.38 30.48
C PRO A 453 10.86 1.99 31.81
N ASN A 454 9.63 2.49 31.84
CA ASN A 454 9.06 3.14 33.01
C ASN A 454 8.36 2.13 33.95
N ARG A 455 7.97 2.60 35.13
CA ARG A 455 7.20 1.85 36.13
C ARG A 455 6.04 1.01 35.57
N ARG A 456 5.27 1.51 34.60
CA ARG A 456 4.12 0.78 34.04
C ARG A 456 4.56 -0.48 33.28
N TYR A 457 5.72 -0.40 32.62
CA TYR A 457 6.34 -1.56 31.96
C TYR A 457 6.83 -2.56 33.01
N ALA A 458 7.59 -2.10 34.00
CA ALA A 458 8.13 -2.93 35.07
C ALA A 458 7.03 -3.69 35.84
N GLU A 459 5.91 -3.02 36.17
CA GLU A 459 4.76 -3.66 36.81
C GLU A 459 4.15 -4.76 35.92
N ALA A 460 3.88 -4.48 34.64
CA ALA A 460 3.28 -5.44 33.72
C ALA A 460 4.18 -6.64 33.40
N ARG A 461 5.49 -6.40 33.24
CA ARG A 461 6.48 -7.45 32.99
C ARG A 461 6.59 -8.41 34.17
N LEU A 462 6.70 -7.87 35.38
CA LEU A 462 6.85 -8.66 36.60
C LEU A 462 5.57 -9.48 36.89
N ASP A 463 4.38 -8.90 36.69
CA ASP A 463 3.12 -9.65 36.76
C ASP A 463 3.11 -10.81 35.73
N GLY A 464 3.62 -10.60 34.52
CA GLY A 464 3.75 -11.62 33.48
C GLY A 464 4.73 -12.75 33.83
N LEU A 465 5.90 -12.43 34.39
CA LEU A 465 6.90 -13.42 34.82
C LEU A 465 6.36 -14.31 35.96
N ILE A 466 5.70 -13.69 36.94
CA ILE A 466 5.06 -14.42 38.06
C ILE A 466 3.91 -15.29 37.55
N ALA A 467 3.08 -14.78 36.63
CA ALA A 467 1.98 -15.55 36.03
C ALA A 467 2.46 -16.75 35.18
N ALA A 468 3.63 -16.64 34.54
CA ALA A 468 4.30 -17.76 33.85
C ALA A 468 4.88 -18.81 34.83
N GLY A 469 4.88 -18.55 36.13
CA GLY A 469 5.39 -19.44 37.17
C GLY A 469 6.91 -19.36 37.37
N ALA A 470 7.57 -18.32 36.82
CA ALA A 470 8.98 -18.05 37.10
C ALA A 470 9.17 -17.49 38.53
N THR A 471 10.40 -17.55 39.03
CA THR A 471 10.79 -17.00 40.34
C THR A 471 11.85 -15.91 40.17
N PRO A 472 11.49 -14.74 39.61
CA PRO A 472 12.45 -13.67 39.33
C PRO A 472 13.04 -13.08 40.60
N ALA A 473 14.27 -12.55 40.49
CA ALA A 473 14.78 -11.57 41.44
C ALA A 473 14.37 -10.16 41.01
N LEU A 474 14.12 -9.32 42.01
CA LEU A 474 13.79 -7.91 41.88
C LEU A 474 14.79 -7.10 42.68
N ALA A 475 15.47 -6.14 42.04
CA ALA A 475 16.23 -5.11 42.73
C ALA A 475 15.49 -3.77 42.66
N VAL A 476 15.44 -3.05 43.79
CA VAL A 476 15.03 -1.63 43.85
C VAL A 476 16.27 -0.81 44.21
N VAL A 477 16.52 0.25 43.46
CA VAL A 477 17.75 1.05 43.47
C VAL A 477 17.40 2.52 43.72
N ASP A 478 18.16 3.21 44.57
CA ASP A 478 17.96 4.63 44.93
C ASP A 478 19.29 5.40 44.81
N VAL A 479 19.25 6.58 44.19
CA VAL A 479 20.42 7.47 44.09
C VAL A 479 20.62 8.23 45.39
N ASP A 480 21.68 7.88 46.11
CA ASP A 480 21.91 8.33 47.48
C ASP A 480 22.01 9.86 47.56
N ARG A 481 21.02 10.47 48.23
CA ARG A 481 20.94 11.92 48.47
C ARG A 481 20.79 12.74 47.19
N PHE A 482 20.14 12.23 46.14
CA PHE A 482 19.94 12.94 44.87
C PHE A 482 19.39 14.37 45.01
N LYS A 483 18.57 14.67 46.03
CA LYS A 483 18.20 16.06 46.33
C LYS A 483 19.42 16.97 46.54
N SER A 484 20.43 16.55 47.32
CA SER A 484 21.67 17.31 47.53
C SER A 484 22.52 17.45 46.25
N ILE A 485 22.29 16.63 45.23
CA ILE A 485 22.91 16.78 43.90
C ILE A 485 22.19 17.91 43.14
N ASN A 486 20.86 17.88 43.09
CA ASN A 486 20.05 18.96 42.52
C ASN A 486 20.30 20.32 43.21
N ASP A 487 20.41 20.33 44.54
CA ASP A 487 20.73 21.53 45.33
C ASP A 487 22.14 22.09 45.01
N ALA A 488 23.04 21.31 44.39
CA ALA A 488 24.42 21.68 44.10
C ALA A 488 24.70 22.03 42.62
N ILE A 489 24.15 21.28 41.67
CA ILE A 489 24.36 21.47 40.22
C ILE A 489 23.09 21.83 39.43
N GLY A 490 21.97 22.04 40.13
CA GLY A 490 20.67 22.34 39.54
C GLY A 490 19.99 21.11 38.91
N HIS A 491 18.69 21.24 38.62
CA HIS A 491 17.90 20.15 38.03
C HIS A 491 18.47 19.61 36.70
N PRO A 492 18.90 20.41 35.72
CA PRO A 492 19.50 19.88 34.49
C PRO A 492 20.81 19.09 34.72
N GLY A 493 21.54 19.41 35.79
CA GLY A 493 22.70 18.63 36.25
C GLY A 493 22.27 17.29 36.87
N GLY A 494 21.29 17.31 37.76
CA GLY A 494 20.69 16.09 38.32
C GLY A 494 20.07 15.17 37.26
N ASP A 495 19.36 15.74 36.28
CA ASP A 495 18.81 15.04 35.12
C ASP A 495 19.91 14.36 34.27
N THR A 496 21.11 14.95 34.24
CA THR A 496 22.28 14.36 33.58
C THR A 496 22.91 13.23 34.41
N VAL A 497 22.91 13.36 35.74
CA VAL A 497 23.29 12.26 36.65
C VAL A 497 22.34 11.07 36.52
N LEU A 498 21.02 11.29 36.40
CA LEU A 498 20.04 10.20 36.23
C LEU A 498 20.21 9.44 34.91
N ARG A 499 20.56 10.13 33.81
CA ARG A 499 20.92 9.46 32.56
C ARG A 499 22.15 8.57 32.73
N VAL A 500 23.27 9.12 33.21
CA VAL A 500 24.52 8.36 33.42
C VAL A 500 24.36 7.20 34.42
N VAL A 501 23.54 7.36 35.48
CA VAL A 501 23.21 6.24 36.38
C VAL A 501 22.39 5.16 35.67
N GLY A 502 21.46 5.54 34.79
CA GLY A 502 20.72 4.61 33.92
C GLY A 502 21.65 3.84 32.97
N ASP A 503 22.56 4.54 32.30
CA ASP A 503 23.54 3.94 31.39
C ASP A 503 24.43 2.91 32.13
N LEU A 504 24.97 3.28 33.30
CA LEU A 504 25.79 2.41 34.15
C LEU A 504 25.01 1.23 34.77
N LEU A 505 23.68 1.33 34.91
CA LEU A 505 22.81 0.22 35.28
C LEU A 505 22.68 -0.77 34.11
N ILE A 506 22.49 -0.29 32.88
CA ILE A 506 22.44 -1.12 31.66
C ILE A 506 23.78 -1.85 31.47
N GLU A 507 24.91 -1.13 31.44
CA GLU A 507 26.25 -1.68 31.19
C GLU A 507 26.65 -2.81 32.16
N GLY A 508 26.13 -2.78 33.39
CA GLY A 508 26.42 -3.79 34.40
C GLY A 508 25.40 -4.93 34.49
N CYS A 509 24.32 -4.89 33.71
CA CYS A 509 23.30 -5.92 33.57
C CYS A 509 23.61 -6.88 32.41
N ARG A 510 22.66 -7.77 32.08
CA ARG A 510 22.68 -8.62 30.88
C ARG A 510 21.50 -8.25 29.99
N ASP A 511 21.55 -8.69 28.73
CA ASP A 511 20.43 -8.60 27.77
C ASP A 511 19.13 -9.27 28.26
N THR A 512 19.21 -10.15 29.27
CA THR A 512 18.08 -10.81 29.95
C THR A 512 17.51 -10.03 31.13
N ASP A 513 18.22 -9.01 31.62
CA ASP A 513 17.91 -8.29 32.86
C ASP A 513 17.38 -6.90 32.51
N GLU A 514 16.19 -6.55 32.98
CA GLU A 514 15.48 -5.34 32.52
C GLU A 514 15.57 -4.20 33.54
N VAL A 515 16.41 -3.21 33.22
CA VAL A 515 16.56 -1.95 33.97
C VAL A 515 15.40 -1.01 33.63
N CYS A 516 14.69 -0.52 34.65
CA CYS A 516 13.52 0.34 34.52
C CYS A 516 13.65 1.57 35.44
N ARG A 517 13.11 2.74 35.05
CA ARG A 517 12.96 3.89 35.95
C ARG A 517 11.60 3.87 36.64
N TRP A 518 11.61 3.95 37.97
CA TRP A 518 10.41 3.71 38.79
C TRP A 518 9.71 5.01 39.20
N ALA A 519 10.44 5.94 39.82
CA ALA A 519 9.97 7.27 40.17
C ALA A 519 11.16 8.17 40.55
N GLY A 520 11.32 9.34 39.91
CA GLY A 520 12.33 10.32 40.33
C GLY A 520 13.77 9.78 40.28
N ASP A 521 14.35 9.54 41.45
CA ASP A 521 15.67 8.97 41.75
C ASP A 521 15.67 7.45 42.00
N GLU A 522 14.51 6.79 41.89
CA GLU A 522 14.34 5.35 42.05
C GLU A 522 14.34 4.59 40.70
N PHE A 523 15.11 3.51 40.63
CA PHE A 523 15.16 2.56 39.52
C PHE A 523 14.83 1.14 40.02
N VAL A 524 14.47 0.27 39.09
CA VAL A 524 14.14 -1.15 39.32
C VAL A 524 14.92 -2.00 38.32
N VAL A 525 15.43 -3.15 38.75
CA VAL A 525 15.99 -4.16 37.84
C VAL A 525 15.20 -5.46 38.02
N LEU A 526 14.67 -6.00 36.92
CA LEU A 526 14.05 -7.31 36.87
C LEU A 526 15.09 -8.33 36.39
N LEU A 527 15.28 -9.42 37.13
CA LEU A 527 16.24 -10.49 36.77
C LEU A 527 15.50 -11.84 36.70
N PRO A 528 15.00 -12.27 35.52
CA PRO A 528 14.07 -13.39 35.39
C PRO A 528 14.58 -14.73 35.93
N ASP A 529 15.84 -15.08 35.65
CA ASP A 529 16.45 -16.39 35.92
C ASP A 529 17.67 -16.27 36.84
N THR A 530 17.59 -15.44 37.89
CA THR A 530 18.73 -15.09 38.76
C THR A 530 18.39 -15.25 40.25
N THR A 531 19.27 -15.92 41.01
CA THR A 531 19.09 -16.06 42.48
C THR A 531 19.51 -14.78 43.22
N ALA A 532 19.04 -14.60 44.45
CA ALA A 532 19.38 -13.43 45.27
C ALA A 532 20.90 -13.19 45.40
N GLU A 533 21.69 -14.25 45.56
CA GLU A 533 23.16 -14.17 45.69
C GLU A 533 23.86 -13.87 44.36
N GLN A 534 23.23 -14.19 43.23
CA GLN A 534 23.72 -13.82 41.90
C GLN A 534 23.39 -12.36 41.58
N ALA A 535 22.15 -11.94 41.87
CA ALA A 535 21.70 -10.56 41.74
C ALA A 535 22.51 -9.62 42.65
N GLU A 536 22.75 -10.00 43.91
CA GLU A 536 23.59 -9.23 44.85
C GLU A 536 25.00 -8.97 44.28
N ARG A 537 25.64 -9.99 43.66
CA ARG A 537 26.96 -9.85 43.02
C ARG A 537 26.95 -8.94 41.81
N ALA A 538 25.88 -8.98 41.00
CA ALA A 538 25.73 -8.10 39.83
C ALA A 538 25.50 -6.64 40.26
N LEU A 539 24.57 -6.41 41.20
CA LEU A 539 24.24 -5.08 41.70
C LEU A 539 25.39 -4.46 42.52
N GLU A 540 26.20 -5.26 43.24
CA GLU A 540 27.39 -4.77 43.95
C GLU A 540 28.53 -4.40 42.99
N ARG A 541 28.58 -5.02 41.80
CA ARG A 541 29.46 -4.57 40.69
C ARG A 541 28.97 -3.24 40.11
N ILE A 542 27.68 -3.11 39.82
CA ILE A 542 27.07 -1.86 39.32
C ILE A 542 27.30 -0.71 40.30
N ARG A 543 27.01 -0.92 41.60
CA ARG A 543 27.24 0.10 42.64
C ARG A 543 28.67 0.60 42.65
N ARG A 544 29.66 -0.30 42.53
CA ARG A 544 31.08 0.07 42.46
C ARG A 544 31.41 0.86 41.20
N ALA A 545 30.80 0.55 40.06
CA ALA A 545 30.96 1.33 38.83
C ALA A 545 30.41 2.75 39.00
N VAL A 546 29.19 2.90 39.52
CA VAL A 546 28.57 4.20 39.82
C VAL A 546 29.41 5.03 40.81
N ALA A 547 29.91 4.40 41.88
CA ALA A 547 30.76 5.07 42.88
C ALA A 547 32.18 5.40 42.39
N ALA A 548 32.64 4.77 41.29
CA ALA A 548 33.97 4.98 40.69
C ALA A 548 33.95 5.84 39.42
N HIS A 549 32.77 6.16 38.87
CA HIS A 549 32.62 7.02 37.71
C HIS A 549 33.11 8.46 38.01
N ASP A 550 33.68 9.14 37.00
CA ASP A 550 34.21 10.50 37.16
C ASP A 550 33.11 11.57 37.07
N TRP A 551 32.45 11.79 38.21
CA TRP A 551 31.41 12.79 38.37
C TRP A 551 31.89 14.26 38.31
N THR A 552 33.20 14.51 38.13
CA THR A 552 33.73 15.89 38.08
C THR A 552 33.36 16.60 36.78
N ALA A 553 33.13 15.86 35.68
CA ALA A 553 32.66 16.40 34.41
C ALA A 553 31.27 17.06 34.50
N GLN A 554 30.41 16.57 35.41
CA GLN A 554 29.09 17.12 35.72
C GLN A 554 29.13 18.13 36.89
N GLY A 555 30.33 18.55 37.32
CA GLY A 555 30.53 19.58 38.36
C GLY A 555 30.48 19.08 39.81
N LEU A 556 30.42 17.76 40.05
CA LEU A 556 30.34 17.22 41.41
C LEU A 556 31.72 16.97 42.02
N THR A 557 31.93 17.48 43.24
CA THR A 557 33.17 17.29 44.02
C THR A 557 33.13 16.07 44.95
N ARG A 558 32.15 15.18 44.75
CA ARG A 558 31.94 13.93 45.51
C ARG A 558 31.33 12.88 44.56
N PRO A 559 31.67 11.60 44.71
CA PRO A 559 31.05 10.55 43.91
C PRO A 559 29.55 10.43 44.23
N VAL A 560 28.77 10.08 43.22
CA VAL A 560 27.39 9.61 43.39
C VAL A 560 27.43 8.15 43.84
N THR A 561 26.58 7.75 44.77
CA THR A 561 26.44 6.36 45.22
C THR A 561 25.00 5.89 45.07
N ILE A 562 24.77 4.58 45.07
CA ILE A 562 23.43 3.99 45.07
C ILE A 562 23.26 3.03 46.26
N SER A 563 22.07 3.06 46.85
CA SER A 563 21.60 2.03 47.77
C SER A 563 20.71 1.06 46.99
N VAL A 564 20.84 -0.25 47.24
CA VAL A 564 20.09 -1.30 46.55
C VAL A 564 19.48 -2.30 47.54
N GLY A 565 18.21 -2.62 47.35
CA GLY A 565 17.52 -3.73 48.01
C GLY A 565 17.12 -4.80 47.00
N VAL A 566 17.46 -6.06 47.27
CA VAL A 566 17.19 -7.20 46.38
C VAL A 566 16.30 -8.23 47.08
N ALA A 567 15.25 -8.72 46.42
CA ALA A 567 14.46 -9.86 46.88
C ALA A 567 14.20 -10.86 45.76
N SER A 568 14.21 -12.16 46.07
CA SER A 568 13.80 -13.23 45.13
C SER A 568 12.38 -13.70 45.40
N ALA A 569 11.58 -13.82 44.34
CA ALA A 569 10.22 -14.34 44.41
C ALA A 569 10.20 -15.82 44.79
N THR A 570 9.25 -16.21 45.63
CA THR A 570 8.95 -17.63 45.90
C THR A 570 7.62 -18.03 45.23
N ARG A 571 7.38 -19.34 45.13
CA ARG A 571 6.25 -19.89 44.38
C ARG A 571 4.92 -19.60 45.10
N GLY A 572 4.23 -18.55 44.67
CA GLY A 572 2.98 -18.07 45.27
C GLY A 572 3.04 -16.65 45.83
N ASP A 573 4.16 -15.95 45.68
CA ASP A 573 4.21 -14.50 45.91
C ASP A 573 3.56 -13.71 44.77
N ASP A 574 2.99 -12.55 45.09
CA ASP A 574 2.58 -11.55 44.11
C ASP A 574 3.61 -10.43 43.98
N ARG A 575 3.50 -9.62 42.93
CA ARG A 575 4.37 -8.47 42.70
C ARG A 575 4.41 -7.50 43.89
N ARG A 576 3.30 -7.31 44.61
CA ARG A 576 3.24 -6.39 45.75
C ARG A 576 4.10 -6.90 46.91
N THR A 577 4.02 -8.19 47.20
CA THR A 577 4.79 -8.86 48.25
C THR A 577 6.28 -8.88 47.91
N LEU A 578 6.64 -9.12 46.65
CA LEU A 578 8.03 -9.03 46.18
C LEU A 578 8.59 -7.61 46.24
N PHE A 579 7.84 -6.60 45.75
CA PHE A 579 8.28 -5.20 45.77
C PHE A 579 8.43 -4.67 47.20
N ALA A 580 7.47 -4.96 48.09
CA ALA A 580 7.54 -4.57 49.49
C ALA A 580 8.72 -5.24 50.23
N ALA A 581 9.12 -6.45 49.84
CA ALA A 581 10.32 -7.09 50.37
C ALA A 581 11.60 -6.39 49.91
N ALA A 582 11.73 -6.07 48.62
CA ALA A 582 12.89 -5.39 48.06
C ALA A 582 13.05 -3.94 48.58
N ASP A 583 11.95 -3.17 48.64
CA ASP A 583 11.93 -1.84 49.27
C ASP A 583 12.26 -1.91 50.78
N GLY A 584 11.76 -2.94 51.48
CA GLY A 584 12.08 -3.19 52.88
C GLY A 584 13.59 -3.35 53.15
N VAL A 585 14.32 -4.12 52.32
CA VAL A 585 15.78 -4.24 52.46
C VAL A 585 16.55 -3.05 51.90
N LEU A 586 16.01 -2.33 50.92
CA LEU A 586 16.54 -1.03 50.47
C LEU A 586 16.48 0.02 51.60
N TYR A 587 15.40 0.04 52.39
CA TYR A 587 15.27 0.90 53.56
C TYR A 587 16.35 0.60 54.62
N ASP A 588 16.66 -0.67 54.86
CA ASP A 588 17.78 -1.07 55.72
C ASP A 588 19.16 -0.75 55.11
N ALA A 589 19.33 -0.78 53.79
CA ALA A 589 20.53 -0.26 53.11
C ALA A 589 20.71 1.25 53.38
N LYS A 590 19.64 2.04 53.18
CA LYS A 590 19.61 3.49 53.44
C LYS A 590 19.87 3.84 54.92
N ARG A 591 19.42 3.00 55.86
CA ARG A 591 19.60 3.20 57.32
C ARG A 591 20.94 2.73 57.86
N SER A 592 21.47 1.61 57.38
CA SER A 592 22.74 1.04 57.86
C SER A 592 23.98 1.79 57.36
N GLY A 593 23.81 2.75 56.43
CA GLY A 593 24.83 3.73 56.09
C GLY A 593 24.85 4.22 54.64
N ARG A 594 23.95 3.74 53.76
CA ARG A 594 23.97 3.94 52.29
C ARG A 594 25.17 3.28 51.60
N ASP A 595 25.26 3.44 50.28
CA ASP A 595 26.29 2.88 49.41
C ASP A 595 26.51 1.35 49.62
N ARG A 596 25.45 0.56 49.40
CA ARG A 596 25.49 -0.91 49.52
C ARG A 596 24.32 -1.60 48.84
N VAL A 597 24.49 -2.90 48.61
CA VAL A 597 23.41 -3.85 48.34
C VAL A 597 23.02 -4.59 49.62
N VAL A 598 21.73 -4.87 49.81
CA VAL A 598 21.20 -5.80 50.82
C VAL A 598 20.22 -6.75 50.14
N SER A 599 20.34 -8.06 50.40
CA SER A 599 19.54 -9.11 49.75
C SER A 599 18.63 -9.85 50.74
N LEU A 600 17.48 -10.32 50.24
CA LEU A 600 16.57 -11.23 50.92
C LEU A 600 16.35 -12.49 50.05
N PRO A 601 16.90 -13.67 50.44
CA PRO A 601 16.90 -14.85 49.58
C PRO A 601 15.53 -15.55 49.44
N ALA A 602 14.56 -15.24 50.29
CA ALA A 602 13.19 -15.71 50.17
C ALA A 602 12.21 -14.77 50.87
N VAL A 603 11.14 -14.36 50.18
CA VAL A 603 10.02 -13.67 50.82
C VAL A 603 9.22 -14.69 51.64
N THR A 604 8.99 -14.41 52.93
CA THR A 604 8.27 -15.33 53.83
C THR A 604 6.94 -14.73 54.26
N GLN A 605 5.85 -15.19 53.65
CA GLN A 605 4.50 -14.76 53.99
C GLN A 605 4.15 -15.15 55.44
N ARG A 606 4.02 -14.15 56.32
CA ARG A 606 3.32 -14.31 57.60
C ARG A 606 1.81 -14.37 57.33
N ALA A 607 1.33 -15.56 57.00
CA ALA A 607 -0.09 -15.81 56.74
C ALA A 607 -0.97 -15.45 57.97
N ALA A 608 -1.82 -14.44 57.81
CA ALA A 608 -2.86 -14.11 58.78
C ALA A 608 -4.04 -15.10 58.62
N GLY A 609 -4.12 -16.09 59.51
CA GLY A 609 -5.20 -17.09 59.52
C GLY A 609 -6.57 -16.50 59.92
N PRO A 610 -7.68 -17.11 59.47
CA PRO A 610 -9.05 -16.59 59.67
C PRO A 610 -9.56 -16.75 61.12
N ALA A 611 -10.63 -16.02 61.46
CA ALA A 611 -11.11 -15.86 62.83
C ALA A 611 -12.32 -16.74 63.21
N GLY A 612 -12.38 -17.12 64.50
CA GLY A 612 -13.57 -17.55 65.23
C GLY A 612 -13.53 -18.99 65.78
N PRO A 613 -14.38 -19.36 66.78
CA PRO A 613 -15.31 -18.54 67.58
C PRO A 613 -14.80 -18.33 69.04
N ALA A 614 -15.67 -17.93 69.98
CA ALA A 614 -15.26 -17.21 71.20
C ALA A 614 -15.39 -17.93 72.57
N GLY A 615 -14.41 -17.69 73.44
CA GLY A 615 -14.53 -17.54 74.92
C GLY A 615 -14.27 -18.77 75.81
N PRO A 616 -14.11 -18.61 77.15
CA PRO A 616 -13.90 -17.37 77.92
C PRO A 616 -12.79 -17.44 79.03
N ALA A 617 -12.45 -16.26 79.62
CA ALA A 617 -11.62 -16.03 80.84
C ALA A 617 -10.09 -16.35 80.73
N ALA A 618 -9.17 -15.65 81.40
CA ALA A 618 -9.28 -14.74 82.56
C ALA A 618 -8.29 -13.53 82.54
N GLU A 619 -8.50 -12.56 83.43
CA GLU A 619 -7.64 -11.38 83.72
C GLU A 619 -6.59 -11.67 84.83
N PRO A 620 -5.78 -10.71 85.36
CA PRO A 620 -5.48 -9.31 84.96
C PRO A 620 -3.96 -9.01 84.80
N GLY A 621 -3.59 -7.77 84.41
CA GLY A 621 -2.17 -7.41 84.14
C GLY A 621 -1.72 -5.94 84.31
N ASP A 622 -2.58 -5.05 84.83
CA ASP A 622 -2.29 -3.65 85.25
C ASP A 622 -1.81 -2.62 84.19
N ALA A 623 -1.91 -1.33 84.55
CA ALA A 623 -1.52 -0.16 83.75
C ALA A 623 -0.77 0.87 84.62
N PRO A 624 -0.32 2.00 84.04
CA PRO A 624 -0.93 3.26 84.49
C PRO A 624 -1.27 4.25 83.35
N ARG A 625 -2.05 5.28 83.70
CA ARG A 625 -2.69 6.24 82.78
C ARG A 625 -2.24 7.67 83.05
N THR A 626 -2.06 8.48 82.01
CA THR A 626 -2.23 9.97 81.96
C THR A 626 -1.91 10.45 80.52
N ALA A 627 -2.53 11.47 79.94
CA ALA A 627 -3.79 12.18 80.21
C ALA A 627 -4.22 12.93 78.91
N ASP A 628 -5.48 13.36 78.82
CA ASP A 628 -6.08 14.07 77.67
C ASP A 628 -6.73 15.38 78.17
N PRO A 629 -6.86 16.47 77.36
CA PRO A 629 -8.19 16.71 76.76
C PRO A 629 -8.25 17.48 75.40
N ALA A 630 -8.94 16.86 74.43
CA ALA A 630 -10.11 17.40 73.71
C ALA A 630 -9.89 18.39 72.49
N PRO A 631 -10.95 18.97 71.83
CA PRO A 631 -11.33 18.65 70.43
C PRO A 631 -11.53 19.95 69.56
N PRO A 632 -12.29 20.05 68.43
CA PRO A 632 -13.13 19.11 67.63
C PRO A 632 -12.77 19.11 66.10
N ALA A 633 -13.52 18.57 65.11
CA ALA A 633 -14.93 18.17 65.06
C ALA A 633 -15.32 17.11 63.99
N ALA A 634 -16.41 16.39 64.33
CA ALA A 634 -17.56 16.00 63.50
C ALA A 634 -17.38 15.27 62.14
N ALA A 635 -17.72 13.97 62.15
CA ALA A 635 -18.30 13.24 61.00
C ALA A 635 -19.41 12.28 61.50
N ALA A 636 -20.53 12.17 60.77
CA ALA A 636 -21.73 11.41 61.14
C ALA A 636 -22.52 11.02 59.86
N PRO A 637 -23.27 9.89 59.83
CA PRO A 637 -22.83 8.80 58.96
C PRO A 637 -23.89 8.32 57.92
N PRO A 638 -24.30 7.03 57.75
CA PRO A 638 -24.37 6.43 56.41
C PRO A 638 -25.79 6.03 55.94
N VAL A 639 -25.93 5.73 54.64
CA VAL A 639 -27.09 5.04 54.05
C VAL A 639 -26.61 4.02 53.02
N ALA A 640 -27.33 2.91 52.83
CA ALA A 640 -26.89 1.76 52.03
C ALA A 640 -27.75 1.48 50.77
N ALA A 641 -27.09 0.92 49.77
CA ALA A 641 -27.53 0.06 48.65
C ALA A 641 -28.98 0.13 48.09
N ALA A 642 -29.05 0.34 46.77
CA ALA A 642 -30.09 -0.14 45.86
C ALA A 642 -29.43 -0.56 44.51
N PRO A 643 -30.02 -1.44 43.69
CA PRO A 643 -29.33 -2.11 42.57
C PRO A 643 -29.23 -1.26 41.29
N PRO A 644 -28.33 -1.63 40.35
CA PRO A 644 -28.24 -0.99 39.03
C PRO A 644 -29.44 -1.34 38.14
N ALA A 645 -29.76 -0.42 37.23
CA ALA A 645 -30.63 -0.63 36.08
C ALA A 645 -29.87 -0.20 34.80
N ASP A 646 -30.27 -0.72 33.64
CA ASP A 646 -29.43 -0.72 32.44
C ASP A 646 -29.06 0.67 31.91
N ALA A 647 -27.78 0.83 31.56
CA ALA A 647 -27.23 2.08 31.06
C ALA A 647 -27.48 2.23 29.55
N VAL A 648 -28.42 3.10 29.18
CA VAL A 648 -28.58 3.59 27.80
C VAL A 648 -27.52 4.65 27.51
N SER A 649 -26.63 4.39 26.55
CA SER A 649 -25.62 5.36 26.11
C SER A 649 -26.24 6.54 25.36
N PRO A 650 -25.99 7.80 25.78
CA PRO A 650 -26.32 8.99 24.97
C PRO A 650 -25.25 9.25 23.90
N ALA A 651 -25.64 9.92 22.82
CA ALA A 651 -24.77 10.20 21.67
C ALA A 651 -23.71 11.28 21.93
N ALA A 652 -22.65 11.28 21.12
CA ALA A 652 -21.57 12.27 21.17
C ALA A 652 -22.02 13.66 20.65
N ALA A 653 -21.41 14.72 21.18
CA ALA A 653 -21.62 16.10 20.77
C ALA A 653 -20.52 16.58 19.79
N ALA A 654 -20.88 17.50 18.89
CA ALA A 654 -19.97 18.04 17.87
C ALA A 654 -19.01 19.13 18.43
N PRO A 655 -17.82 19.32 17.83
CA PRO A 655 -16.82 20.29 18.27
C PRO A 655 -17.09 21.74 17.78
N PRO A 656 -16.48 22.76 18.42
CA PRO A 656 -16.52 24.14 17.95
C PRO A 656 -15.53 24.39 16.80
N ALA A 657 -15.81 25.40 15.96
CA ALA A 657 -15.00 25.75 14.78
C ALA A 657 -14.03 26.92 15.03
N GLY A 658 -12.90 26.97 14.30
CA GLY A 658 -12.12 28.21 14.15
C GLY A 658 -10.60 28.10 13.91
N ALA A 659 -10.17 27.60 12.75
CA ALA A 659 -8.85 27.92 12.17
C ALA A 659 -8.85 27.65 10.66
N THR A 660 -8.15 28.47 9.86
CA THR A 660 -8.10 28.38 8.39
C THR A 660 -6.70 28.01 7.90
N GLY A 661 -6.57 26.94 7.11
CA GLY A 661 -5.31 26.54 6.47
C GLY A 661 -5.54 25.44 5.43
N VAL A 662 -5.12 25.70 4.19
CA VAL A 662 -5.32 24.91 2.96
C VAL A 662 -5.20 23.39 3.16
N ALA A 663 -6.33 22.67 3.10
CA ALA A 663 -6.38 21.23 2.91
C ALA A 663 -7.67 20.88 2.14
N GLY A 664 -7.55 20.55 0.84
CA GLY A 664 -8.68 20.25 -0.04
C GLY A 664 -8.40 19.02 -0.90
N GLY A 665 -8.93 17.87 -0.49
CA GLY A 665 -8.79 16.60 -1.19
C GLY A 665 -9.88 15.61 -0.78
N PHE A 666 -10.23 14.68 -1.67
CA PHE A 666 -11.45 13.86 -1.61
C PHE A 666 -11.58 12.87 -0.42
N ALA A 667 -10.59 12.77 0.46
CA ALA A 667 -10.49 11.71 1.48
C ALA A 667 -11.60 11.68 2.55
N ALA A 668 -12.38 12.75 2.71
CA ALA A 668 -13.33 12.91 3.83
C ALA A 668 -14.74 12.30 3.60
N LEU A 669 -15.03 11.74 2.41
CA LEU A 669 -16.39 11.34 2.01
C LEU A 669 -16.60 9.82 1.77
N LEU A 670 -15.62 8.97 2.09
CA LEU A 670 -15.65 7.53 1.80
C LEU A 670 -15.56 6.62 3.05
N LEU A 671 -16.01 7.11 4.21
CA LEU A 671 -16.12 6.32 5.45
C LEU A 671 -17.52 5.73 5.62
N GLU A 672 -17.80 4.61 4.95
CA GLU A 672 -18.87 3.68 5.32
C GLU A 672 -18.39 2.73 6.46
N PRO A 673 -19.30 2.16 7.28
CA PRO A 673 -18.94 1.55 8.57
C PRO A 673 -18.32 0.16 8.46
N THR A 674 -17.48 -0.18 9.44
CA THR A 674 -16.78 -1.46 9.54
C THR A 674 -17.74 -2.65 9.68
N ALA A 675 -17.79 -3.52 8.66
CA ALA A 675 -18.24 -4.89 8.84
C ALA A 675 -17.19 -5.67 9.65
N ALA A 676 -17.61 -6.32 10.74
CA ALA A 676 -16.72 -7.13 11.56
C ALA A 676 -16.75 -8.59 11.09
N ASP A 677 -15.66 -9.06 10.47
CA ASP A 677 -15.53 -10.45 10.05
C ASP A 677 -15.52 -11.41 11.25
N VAL A 678 -16.53 -12.28 11.31
CA VAL A 678 -16.53 -13.47 12.18
C VAL A 678 -15.85 -14.60 11.40
N PRO A 679 -14.69 -15.12 11.86
CA PRO A 679 -13.91 -16.06 11.06
C PRO A 679 -14.59 -17.43 10.93
N LEU A 680 -14.78 -17.87 9.68
CA LEU A 680 -15.21 -19.22 9.34
C LEU A 680 -14.08 -20.23 9.67
N SER A 681 -14.21 -20.90 10.82
CA SER A 681 -13.28 -21.94 11.25
C SER A 681 -13.63 -23.31 10.63
N PRO A 682 -12.66 -24.10 10.14
CA PRO A 682 -12.92 -25.38 9.47
C PRO A 682 -13.40 -26.47 10.43
N ALA A 683 -14.27 -27.35 9.93
CA ALA A 683 -14.96 -28.36 10.73
C ALA A 683 -14.02 -29.36 11.43
N ARG A 684 -14.32 -29.67 12.70
CA ARG A 684 -13.78 -30.81 13.44
C ARG A 684 -14.85 -31.47 14.30
N ALA A 685 -14.78 -32.81 14.29
CA ALA A 685 -15.28 -33.82 15.24
C ALA A 685 -16.56 -33.55 16.07
N GLU A 686 -17.41 -34.58 16.09
CA GLU A 686 -18.59 -34.71 16.95
C GLU A 686 -18.24 -34.71 18.44
N ASP A 687 -19.07 -34.08 19.28
CA ASP A 687 -19.20 -34.37 20.71
C ASP A 687 -20.68 -34.16 21.12
N PRO A 688 -21.33 -35.05 21.91
CA PRO A 688 -22.80 -35.11 21.95
C PRO A 688 -23.44 -34.42 23.17
N GLY A 689 -24.52 -33.69 22.94
CA GLY A 689 -25.58 -33.53 23.97
C GLY A 689 -26.01 -32.11 24.35
N VAL A 690 -26.59 -31.34 23.42
CA VAL A 690 -27.52 -30.23 23.74
C VAL A 690 -28.75 -30.33 22.82
N PRO A 691 -29.99 -30.33 23.34
CA PRO A 691 -31.20 -30.41 22.52
C PRO A 691 -31.53 -29.07 21.84
N LEU A 692 -31.90 -29.12 20.56
CA LEU A 692 -32.32 -27.95 19.79
C LEU A 692 -33.73 -27.46 20.20
N PRO A 693 -33.98 -26.14 20.26
CA PRO A 693 -35.34 -25.58 20.35
C PRO A 693 -36.13 -25.79 19.04
N THR A 694 -37.44 -25.92 19.16
CA THR A 694 -38.36 -26.21 18.04
C THR A 694 -38.74 -25.00 17.20
N GLU A 695 -38.92 -25.25 15.90
CA GLU A 695 -39.76 -24.54 14.91
C GLU A 695 -40.20 -23.10 15.24
N SER A 696 -39.59 -22.11 14.59
CA SER A 696 -40.11 -20.75 14.52
C SER A 696 -41.23 -20.64 13.47
N ALA A 697 -42.27 -19.86 13.78
CA ALA A 697 -43.45 -19.70 12.94
C ALA A 697 -43.14 -19.05 11.56
N PRO A 698 -43.93 -19.37 10.51
CA PRO A 698 -43.68 -18.85 9.17
C PRO A 698 -43.79 -17.33 9.09
N ALA A 699 -42.82 -16.70 8.41
CA ALA A 699 -42.82 -15.27 8.14
C ALA A 699 -44.02 -14.86 7.25
N PRO A 700 -44.55 -13.63 7.40
CA PRO A 700 -45.67 -13.16 6.57
C PRO A 700 -45.28 -13.15 5.09
N ALA A 701 -46.17 -13.65 4.24
CA ALA A 701 -45.94 -13.77 2.80
C ALA A 701 -45.66 -12.40 2.16
N ARG A 702 -44.43 -12.21 1.69
CA ARG A 702 -44.08 -11.08 0.82
C ARG A 702 -44.86 -11.20 -0.50
N PRO A 703 -45.20 -10.08 -1.16
CA PRO A 703 -45.79 -10.12 -2.50
C PRO A 703 -44.91 -10.95 -3.46
N ALA A 704 -45.58 -11.68 -4.34
CA ALA A 704 -45.00 -12.70 -5.20
C ALA A 704 -44.15 -12.11 -6.33
N GLU A 705 -42.90 -11.76 -6.03
CA GLU A 705 -41.94 -11.32 -7.06
C GLU A 705 -41.47 -12.52 -7.92
N PRO A 706 -41.15 -12.27 -9.21
CA PRO A 706 -40.78 -13.31 -10.17
C PRO A 706 -39.34 -13.82 -9.96
N ASP A 707 -39.09 -15.06 -10.34
CA ASP A 707 -37.76 -15.67 -10.28
C ASP A 707 -36.89 -15.18 -11.45
N VAL A 708 -35.74 -14.56 -11.15
CA VAL A 708 -34.87 -13.93 -12.15
C VAL A 708 -33.64 -14.79 -12.46
N VAL A 709 -33.55 -15.23 -13.72
CA VAL A 709 -32.45 -16.00 -14.29
C VAL A 709 -31.53 -15.07 -15.10
N TRP A 710 -30.40 -14.72 -14.52
CA TRP A 710 -29.29 -14.11 -15.26
C TRP A 710 -28.75 -15.08 -16.32
N ALA A 711 -28.77 -14.71 -17.60
CA ALA A 711 -28.30 -15.57 -18.68
C ALA A 711 -26.81 -15.44 -19.06
N PRO A 712 -26.14 -14.27 -18.94
CA PRO A 712 -24.72 -14.15 -19.32
C PRO A 712 -23.83 -15.16 -18.59
N GLY A 713 -22.93 -15.80 -19.34
CA GLY A 713 -22.04 -16.86 -18.85
C GLY A 713 -22.68 -18.24 -18.70
N ARG A 714 -23.94 -18.44 -19.08
CA ARG A 714 -24.65 -19.73 -19.03
C ARG A 714 -24.99 -20.25 -20.42
N SER A 715 -25.03 -21.57 -20.60
CA SER A 715 -25.48 -22.18 -21.86
C SER A 715 -27.01 -22.19 -21.97
N THR A 716 -27.53 -22.25 -23.20
CA THR A 716 -28.98 -22.30 -23.46
C THR A 716 -29.69 -23.40 -22.65
N GLU A 717 -29.12 -24.60 -22.55
CA GLU A 717 -29.71 -25.70 -21.76
C GLU A 717 -29.66 -25.46 -20.24
N GLN A 718 -28.65 -24.76 -19.72
CA GLN A 718 -28.62 -24.34 -18.31
C GLN A 718 -29.72 -23.32 -18.01
N VAL A 719 -29.97 -22.37 -18.92
CA VAL A 719 -31.04 -21.38 -18.78
C VAL A 719 -32.41 -22.07 -18.82
N LEU A 720 -32.63 -22.98 -19.79
CA LEU A 720 -33.86 -23.78 -19.87
C LEU A 720 -34.07 -24.60 -18.59
N ALA A 721 -33.05 -25.30 -18.08
CA ALA A 721 -33.14 -26.05 -16.83
C ALA A 721 -33.52 -25.19 -15.61
N LEU A 722 -33.00 -23.96 -15.52
CA LEU A 722 -33.37 -23.01 -14.46
C LEU A 722 -34.82 -22.52 -14.60
N VAL A 723 -35.29 -22.24 -15.83
CA VAL A 723 -36.69 -21.85 -16.08
C VAL A 723 -37.66 -23.01 -15.81
N ARG A 724 -37.35 -24.24 -16.26
CA ARG A 724 -38.11 -25.46 -15.93
C ARG A 724 -38.26 -25.61 -14.42
N ARG A 725 -37.18 -25.39 -13.66
CA ARG A 725 -37.19 -25.43 -12.19
C ARG A 725 -38.07 -24.33 -11.59
N ALA A 726 -37.85 -23.07 -11.94
CA ALA A 726 -38.61 -21.94 -11.39
C ALA A 726 -40.12 -22.08 -11.66
N ARG A 727 -40.51 -22.48 -12.89
CA ARG A 727 -41.91 -22.73 -13.26
C ARG A 727 -42.51 -23.96 -12.56
N GLY A 728 -41.69 -24.94 -12.17
CA GLY A 728 -42.11 -26.10 -11.37
C GLY A 728 -42.27 -25.79 -9.88
N GLU A 729 -41.40 -24.95 -9.32
CA GLU A 729 -41.46 -24.52 -7.91
C GLU A 729 -42.53 -23.44 -7.70
N HIS A 730 -42.73 -22.52 -8.67
CA HIS A 730 -43.69 -21.40 -8.61
C HIS A 730 -44.53 -21.26 -9.91
N PRO A 731 -45.52 -22.16 -10.15
CA PRO A 731 -46.35 -22.15 -11.37
C PRO A 731 -47.18 -20.88 -11.61
N ASP A 732 -47.49 -20.13 -10.54
CA ASP A 732 -48.34 -18.93 -10.59
C ASP A 732 -47.56 -17.63 -10.89
N ARG A 733 -46.23 -17.71 -11.14
CA ARG A 733 -45.37 -16.54 -11.37
C ARG A 733 -44.58 -16.67 -12.68
N PRO A 734 -44.33 -15.57 -13.41
CA PRO A 734 -43.45 -15.61 -14.56
C PRO A 734 -41.99 -15.81 -14.11
N ALA A 735 -41.27 -16.72 -14.78
CA ALA A 735 -39.82 -16.86 -14.63
C ALA A 735 -39.14 -15.95 -15.68
N VAL A 736 -38.25 -15.07 -15.23
CA VAL A 736 -37.70 -13.97 -16.05
C VAL A 736 -36.25 -14.24 -16.39
N VAL A 737 -35.94 -14.31 -17.68
CA VAL A 737 -34.58 -14.45 -18.19
C VAL A 737 -34.09 -13.09 -18.69
N VAL A 738 -32.96 -12.62 -18.17
CA VAL A 738 -32.36 -11.32 -18.55
C VAL A 738 -31.04 -11.49 -19.29
N ARG A 739 -30.82 -10.65 -20.31
CA ARG A 739 -29.59 -10.56 -21.14
C ARG A 739 -29.18 -11.90 -21.78
N ALA A 740 -30.14 -12.64 -22.31
CA ALA A 740 -29.90 -13.91 -22.99
C ALA A 740 -29.58 -13.70 -24.48
N PRO A 741 -28.71 -14.53 -25.10
CA PRO A 741 -28.47 -14.46 -26.53
C PRO A 741 -29.72 -14.92 -27.32
N ALA A 742 -29.82 -14.49 -28.58
CA ALA A 742 -31.00 -14.73 -29.42
C ALA A 742 -31.37 -16.22 -29.56
N GLU A 743 -30.38 -17.12 -29.59
CA GLU A 743 -30.60 -18.57 -29.58
C GLU A 743 -31.36 -19.07 -28.33
N THR A 744 -31.03 -18.55 -27.14
CA THR A 744 -31.70 -18.92 -25.89
C THR A 744 -33.11 -18.35 -25.83
N LEU A 745 -33.32 -17.12 -26.33
CA LEU A 745 -34.65 -16.51 -26.42
C LEU A 745 -35.57 -17.31 -27.38
N LEU A 746 -35.03 -17.77 -28.51
CA LEU A 746 -35.75 -18.64 -29.44
C LEU A 746 -36.02 -20.03 -28.84
N ALA A 747 -35.07 -20.60 -28.09
CA ALA A 747 -35.28 -21.88 -27.41
C ALA A 747 -36.35 -21.79 -26.30
N LEU A 748 -36.36 -20.69 -25.51
CA LEU A 748 -37.40 -20.41 -24.51
C LEU A 748 -38.79 -20.24 -25.15
N ALA A 749 -38.86 -19.57 -26.30
CA ALA A 749 -40.11 -19.44 -27.05
C ALA A 749 -40.59 -20.76 -27.66
N ALA A 750 -39.67 -21.63 -28.09
CA ALA A 750 -39.99 -22.93 -28.68
C ALA A 750 -40.34 -24.02 -27.64
N GLU A 751 -39.74 -24.00 -26.44
CA GLU A 751 -40.06 -24.96 -25.37
C GLU A 751 -41.35 -24.60 -24.62
N PHE A 752 -41.57 -23.32 -24.36
CA PHE A 752 -42.72 -22.81 -23.59
C PHE A 752 -43.71 -22.03 -24.48
N ASP A 753 -44.04 -22.61 -25.64
CA ASP A 753 -44.91 -22.01 -26.64
C ASP A 753 -46.25 -21.53 -26.04
N GLY A 754 -46.71 -20.37 -26.50
CA GLY A 754 -47.89 -19.66 -25.97
C GLY A 754 -47.74 -19.09 -24.54
N GLN A 755 -46.66 -19.37 -23.79
CA GLN A 755 -46.41 -18.84 -22.44
C GLN A 755 -45.20 -17.90 -22.35
N THR A 756 -44.40 -17.73 -23.40
CA THR A 756 -43.20 -16.88 -23.38
C THR A 756 -43.46 -15.50 -23.99
N THR A 757 -43.30 -14.44 -23.20
CA THR A 757 -43.19 -13.05 -23.68
C THR A 757 -41.71 -12.71 -23.88
N VAL A 758 -41.32 -12.29 -25.09
CA VAL A 758 -39.93 -11.89 -25.41
C VAL A 758 -39.86 -10.41 -25.76
N ASP A 759 -38.86 -9.70 -25.26
CA ASP A 759 -38.45 -8.38 -25.77
C ASP A 759 -37.03 -8.49 -26.35
N ALA A 760 -36.94 -8.37 -27.68
CA ALA A 760 -35.70 -8.50 -28.44
C ALA A 760 -34.79 -7.26 -28.36
N THR A 761 -35.27 -6.13 -27.84
CA THR A 761 -34.41 -4.96 -27.56
C THR A 761 -33.81 -5.06 -26.15
N ALA A 762 -34.55 -5.64 -25.21
CA ALA A 762 -34.08 -5.95 -23.85
C ALA A 762 -33.21 -7.23 -23.78
N MET A 763 -33.10 -7.98 -24.88
CA MET A 763 -32.53 -9.34 -24.92
C MET A 763 -33.04 -10.23 -23.78
N SER A 764 -34.35 -10.15 -23.49
CA SER A 764 -34.96 -10.71 -22.28
C SER A 764 -36.29 -11.41 -22.58
N ALA A 765 -36.65 -12.37 -21.72
CA ALA A 765 -37.89 -13.13 -21.83
C ALA A 765 -38.54 -13.35 -20.46
N ALA A 766 -39.86 -13.57 -20.45
CA ALA A 766 -40.65 -13.93 -19.29
C ALA A 766 -41.55 -15.11 -19.66
N VAL A 767 -41.38 -16.23 -18.96
CA VAL A 767 -42.10 -17.48 -19.20
C VAL A 767 -43.18 -17.63 -18.13
N GLY A 768 -44.44 -17.75 -18.54
CA GLY A 768 -45.60 -17.77 -17.66
C GLY A 768 -46.48 -16.53 -17.80
N ALA A 769 -47.65 -16.56 -17.17
CA ALA A 769 -48.58 -15.42 -17.21
C ALA A 769 -47.98 -14.18 -16.53
N LEU A 770 -48.15 -13.01 -17.16
CA LEU A 770 -47.82 -11.73 -16.54
C LEU A 770 -48.99 -11.27 -15.65
N PRO A 771 -48.73 -10.61 -14.52
CA PRO A 771 -49.78 -10.02 -13.68
C PRO A 771 -50.52 -8.87 -14.40
N GLU A 772 -51.76 -8.59 -13.97
CA GLU A 772 -52.50 -7.42 -14.45
C GLU A 772 -51.79 -6.11 -14.06
N PRO A 773 -51.77 -5.08 -14.93
CA PRO A 773 -51.01 -3.86 -14.68
C PRO A 773 -51.69 -2.92 -13.67
N GLU A 774 -51.03 -2.66 -12.54
CA GLU A 774 -51.44 -1.69 -11.51
C GLU A 774 -50.60 -0.40 -11.62
N GLY A 775 -51.17 0.69 -12.17
CA GLY A 775 -50.45 1.97 -12.33
C GLY A 775 -49.51 2.02 -13.53
N GLN A 776 -48.93 3.20 -13.81
CA GLN A 776 -48.17 3.49 -15.03
C GLN A 776 -46.75 3.98 -14.74
N VAL A 777 -45.77 3.39 -15.43
CA VAL A 777 -44.37 3.82 -15.46
C VAL A 777 -44.04 4.37 -16.85
N VAL A 778 -43.34 5.50 -16.92
CA VAL A 778 -42.85 6.05 -18.20
C VAL A 778 -41.32 5.97 -18.23
N VAL A 779 -40.78 5.26 -19.23
CA VAL A 779 -39.33 5.14 -19.45
C VAL A 779 -38.90 6.11 -20.54
N LEU A 780 -38.01 7.03 -20.20
CA LEU A 780 -37.41 8.03 -21.07
C LEU A 780 -35.97 7.62 -21.39
N SER A 781 -35.52 7.77 -22.64
CA SER A 781 -34.10 7.59 -22.99
C SER A 781 -33.54 8.74 -23.83
N ALA A 782 -32.26 9.07 -23.59
CA ALA A 782 -31.60 10.19 -24.27
C ALA A 782 -31.29 9.87 -25.74
N GLY A 783 -30.48 8.85 -26.02
CA GLY A 783 -30.07 8.52 -27.40
C GLY A 783 -30.15 7.04 -27.75
N GLY A 784 -29.86 6.73 -29.01
CA GLY A 784 -29.92 5.35 -29.55
C GLY A 784 -29.01 4.33 -28.85
N GLY A 785 -27.98 4.78 -28.12
CA GLY A 785 -27.13 3.93 -27.29
C GLY A 785 -27.80 3.46 -25.99
N ASP A 786 -28.78 4.19 -25.47
CA ASP A 786 -29.47 3.88 -24.22
C ASP A 786 -30.60 2.84 -24.39
N GLY A 787 -30.96 2.54 -25.65
CA GLY A 787 -32.18 1.81 -26.01
C GLY A 787 -32.30 0.39 -25.45
N THR A 788 -31.17 -0.30 -25.23
CA THR A 788 -31.14 -1.65 -24.63
C THR A 788 -31.45 -1.62 -23.13
N VAL A 789 -30.84 -0.70 -22.38
CA VAL A 789 -31.09 -0.51 -20.94
C VAL A 789 -32.50 0.06 -20.71
N ALA A 790 -32.97 0.95 -21.57
CA ALA A 790 -34.34 1.45 -21.56
C ALA A 790 -35.37 0.35 -21.90
N ALA A 791 -35.01 -0.62 -22.76
CA ALA A 791 -35.83 -1.80 -22.98
C ALA A 791 -35.81 -2.76 -21.78
N GLU A 792 -34.67 -3.00 -21.15
CA GLU A 792 -34.57 -3.82 -19.93
C GLU A 792 -35.42 -3.23 -18.78
N ALA A 793 -35.35 -1.92 -18.57
CA ALA A 793 -36.19 -1.23 -17.58
C ALA A 793 -37.68 -1.32 -17.90
N ALA A 794 -38.06 -1.09 -19.15
CA ALA A 794 -39.46 -1.17 -19.58
C ALA A 794 -40.01 -2.62 -19.47
N PHE A 795 -39.19 -3.62 -19.80
CA PHE A 795 -39.55 -5.03 -19.68
C PHE A 795 -39.71 -5.45 -18.22
N ALA A 796 -38.75 -5.08 -17.37
CA ALA A 796 -38.79 -5.40 -15.94
C ALA A 796 -39.98 -4.74 -15.22
N ALA A 797 -40.30 -3.49 -15.54
CA ALA A 797 -41.48 -2.81 -15.00
C ALA A 797 -42.79 -3.50 -15.42
N ARG A 798 -42.91 -3.86 -16.72
CA ARG A 798 -44.09 -4.55 -17.25
C ARG A 798 -44.30 -5.92 -16.60
N VAL A 799 -43.25 -6.73 -16.48
CA VAL A 799 -43.32 -8.07 -15.87
C VAL A 799 -43.58 -7.98 -14.36
N ALA A 800 -43.17 -6.90 -13.70
CA ALA A 800 -43.52 -6.62 -12.31
C ALA A 800 -45.00 -6.20 -12.12
N GLY A 801 -45.78 -5.98 -13.19
CA GLY A 801 -47.21 -5.68 -13.13
C GLY A 801 -47.55 -4.19 -13.13
N THR A 802 -47.02 -3.44 -14.09
CA THR A 802 -47.44 -2.05 -14.37
C THR A 802 -47.64 -1.83 -15.86
N ASP A 803 -48.44 -0.83 -16.23
CA ASP A 803 -48.43 -0.31 -17.60
C ASP A 803 -47.13 0.44 -17.85
N VAL A 804 -46.62 0.40 -19.09
CA VAL A 804 -45.30 0.95 -19.43
C VAL A 804 -45.29 1.61 -20.80
N VAL A 805 -45.11 2.93 -20.78
CA VAL A 805 -44.86 3.76 -21.97
C VAL A 805 -43.35 3.99 -22.10
N ARG A 806 -42.79 3.89 -23.31
CA ARG A 806 -41.37 4.18 -23.58
C ARG A 806 -41.25 5.31 -24.61
N LEU A 807 -40.50 6.35 -24.27
CA LEU A 807 -40.14 7.48 -25.13
C LEU A 807 -38.62 7.51 -25.30
N ALA A 808 -38.14 7.72 -26.52
CA ALA A 808 -36.72 7.68 -26.88
C ALA A 808 -36.30 8.90 -27.70
N ASP A 809 -34.99 9.03 -27.94
CA ASP A 809 -34.36 10.09 -28.74
C ASP A 809 -34.69 11.52 -28.25
N LEU A 810 -34.65 11.72 -26.93
CA LEU A 810 -34.84 13.01 -26.27
C LEU A 810 -33.55 13.88 -26.21
N GLY A 811 -32.39 13.27 -26.45
CA GLY A 811 -31.07 13.88 -26.48
C GLY A 811 -30.59 14.16 -27.91
N GLY A 812 -29.93 15.31 -28.11
CA GLY A 812 -29.42 15.75 -29.41
C GLY A 812 -29.71 17.22 -29.73
N SER A 813 -29.35 17.65 -30.95
CA SER A 813 -29.29 19.06 -31.38
C SER A 813 -30.64 19.77 -31.60
N ARG A 814 -31.66 19.45 -30.77
CA ARG A 814 -33.01 20.04 -30.78
C ARG A 814 -33.49 20.47 -29.38
N MET A 815 -32.59 20.79 -28.44
CA MET A 815 -32.90 21.36 -27.10
C MET A 815 -33.57 22.76 -27.12
N HIS A 816 -34.27 23.13 -28.19
CA HIS A 816 -35.22 24.26 -28.25
C HIS A 816 -36.67 23.80 -28.53
N SER A 817 -36.90 22.49 -28.71
CA SER A 817 -38.24 21.88 -28.80
C SER A 817 -38.14 20.36 -28.56
N GLY A 818 -38.33 19.88 -27.33
CA GLY A 818 -38.14 18.44 -27.06
C GLY A 818 -38.35 17.89 -25.64
N LEU A 819 -38.75 18.66 -24.63
CA LEU A 819 -39.36 18.01 -23.46
C LEU A 819 -40.69 17.36 -23.89
N PRO A 820 -41.01 16.13 -23.46
CA PRO A 820 -42.28 15.51 -23.77
C PRO A 820 -43.43 16.32 -23.19
N ASP A 821 -44.62 16.22 -23.80
CA ASP A 821 -45.81 16.96 -23.36
C ASP A 821 -46.05 16.74 -21.86
N PRO A 822 -46.15 17.80 -21.03
CA PRO A 822 -46.24 17.66 -19.58
C PRO A 822 -47.50 16.88 -19.14
N SER A 823 -48.54 16.78 -19.98
CA SER A 823 -49.69 15.90 -19.72
C SER A 823 -49.35 14.41 -19.75
N VAL A 824 -48.32 13.99 -20.50
CA VAL A 824 -47.81 12.61 -20.55
C VAL A 824 -46.97 12.31 -19.30
N LEU A 825 -46.16 13.27 -18.85
CA LEU A 825 -45.40 13.11 -17.59
C LEU A 825 -46.31 13.10 -16.37
N ALA A 826 -47.33 13.97 -16.33
CA ALA A 826 -48.29 14.05 -15.22
C ALA A 826 -49.27 12.86 -15.13
N GLY A 827 -49.33 12.00 -16.15
CA GLY A 827 -50.10 10.75 -16.11
C GLY A 827 -49.38 9.59 -15.42
N ALA A 828 -48.05 9.68 -15.27
CA ALA A 828 -47.21 8.63 -14.74
C ALA A 828 -47.24 8.58 -13.20
N ASP A 829 -47.21 7.37 -12.64
CA ASP A 829 -47.02 7.17 -11.19
C ASP A 829 -45.53 7.12 -10.80
N CYS A 830 -44.64 6.87 -11.77
CA CYS A 830 -43.19 6.95 -11.64
C CYS A 830 -42.50 7.11 -13.02
N LEU A 831 -41.38 7.82 -13.08
CA LEU A 831 -40.55 7.97 -14.27
C LEU A 831 -39.24 7.19 -14.14
N VAL A 832 -38.74 6.63 -15.25
CA VAL A 832 -37.38 6.10 -15.34
C VAL A 832 -36.64 6.87 -16.43
N VAL A 833 -35.47 7.44 -16.15
CA VAL A 833 -34.68 8.21 -17.12
C VAL A 833 -33.34 7.52 -17.36
N VAL A 834 -33.16 6.98 -18.56
CA VAL A 834 -31.99 6.21 -18.97
C VAL A 834 -31.11 7.06 -19.88
N ALA A 835 -29.90 7.39 -19.43
CA ALA A 835 -29.01 8.27 -20.19
C ALA A 835 -27.53 8.07 -19.83
N GLY A 836 -26.69 7.83 -20.83
CA GLY A 836 -25.23 7.88 -20.71
C GLY A 836 -24.66 9.26 -21.04
N LEU A 837 -24.86 9.68 -22.29
CA LEU A 837 -24.24 10.90 -22.84
C LEU A 837 -24.90 12.19 -22.30
N ASP A 838 -26.24 12.27 -22.36
CA ASP A 838 -27.02 13.40 -21.82
C ASP A 838 -27.48 13.13 -20.36
N ALA A 839 -26.57 12.69 -19.48
CA ALA A 839 -26.92 12.30 -18.11
C ALA A 839 -27.62 13.39 -17.26
N SER A 840 -27.46 14.67 -17.64
CA SER A 840 -28.19 15.82 -17.07
C SER A 840 -29.71 15.78 -17.33
N LEU A 841 -30.17 14.98 -18.31
CA LEU A 841 -31.59 14.79 -18.63
C LEU A 841 -32.41 14.33 -17.40
N ALA A 842 -31.83 13.51 -16.52
CA ALA A 842 -32.51 13.06 -15.31
C ALA A 842 -32.85 14.22 -14.35
N GLY A 843 -31.92 15.15 -14.15
CA GLY A 843 -32.15 16.37 -13.37
C GLY A 843 -33.09 17.35 -14.06
N LEU A 844 -32.96 17.52 -15.38
CA LEU A 844 -33.82 18.39 -16.17
C LEU A 844 -35.28 17.92 -16.18
N VAL A 845 -35.53 16.62 -16.31
CA VAL A 845 -36.88 16.04 -16.22
C VAL A 845 -37.45 16.24 -14.81
N ALA A 846 -36.69 15.86 -13.76
CA ALA A 846 -37.13 16.02 -12.37
C ALA A 846 -37.42 17.48 -11.99
N ALA A 847 -36.72 18.46 -12.60
CA ALA A 847 -36.98 19.88 -12.36
C ALA A 847 -38.28 20.40 -13.01
N THR A 848 -39.02 19.55 -13.72
CA THR A 848 -40.26 19.90 -14.45
C THR A 848 -41.49 19.09 -14.04
N THR A 849 -41.39 18.21 -13.04
CA THR A 849 -42.48 17.33 -12.61
C THR A 849 -42.37 16.95 -11.12
N ASP A 850 -43.52 16.79 -10.45
CA ASP A 850 -43.59 16.26 -9.07
C ASP A 850 -43.55 14.72 -9.02
N VAL A 851 -43.52 14.03 -10.17
CA VAL A 851 -43.51 12.56 -10.26
C VAL A 851 -42.11 12.01 -9.93
N PRO A 852 -41.95 10.99 -9.04
CA PRO A 852 -40.66 10.42 -8.68
C PRO A 852 -39.86 9.92 -9.90
N VAL A 853 -38.55 10.19 -9.91
CA VAL A 853 -37.65 9.87 -11.02
C VAL A 853 -36.61 8.84 -10.60
N VAL A 854 -36.51 7.73 -11.33
CA VAL A 854 -35.43 6.74 -11.23
C VAL A 854 -34.44 6.96 -12.36
N ALA A 855 -33.29 7.57 -12.06
CA ALA A 855 -32.22 7.81 -13.01
C ALA A 855 -31.37 6.55 -13.21
N VAL A 856 -31.06 6.18 -14.46
CA VAL A 856 -30.25 5.01 -14.81
C VAL A 856 -29.10 5.46 -15.70
N PRO A 857 -27.87 5.53 -15.18
CA PRO A 857 -26.70 5.81 -16.00
C PRO A 857 -26.39 4.60 -16.90
N THR A 858 -25.94 4.84 -18.12
CA THR A 858 -25.53 3.77 -19.05
C THR A 858 -24.04 3.83 -19.35
N SER A 859 -23.46 2.69 -19.73
CA SER A 859 -22.08 2.61 -20.23
C SER A 859 -21.92 3.10 -21.68
N THR A 860 -23.04 3.25 -22.40
CA THR A 860 -23.10 3.61 -23.82
C THR A 860 -23.01 5.13 -24.05
N GLY A 861 -21.80 5.67 -23.93
CA GLY A 861 -21.48 7.08 -24.23
C GLY A 861 -20.37 7.28 -25.27
N GLN A 862 -19.83 8.50 -25.34
CA GLN A 862 -18.57 8.76 -26.05
C GLN A 862 -17.40 7.98 -25.42
N PRO A 863 -16.32 7.72 -26.18
CA PRO A 863 -15.02 7.34 -25.60
C PRO A 863 -14.63 8.36 -24.52
N GLY A 864 -14.27 7.88 -23.32
CA GLY A 864 -14.07 8.74 -22.14
C GLY A 864 -15.26 8.83 -21.17
N SER A 865 -16.38 8.13 -21.42
CA SER A 865 -17.50 8.01 -20.45
C SER A 865 -17.20 7.12 -19.23
N PHE A 866 -16.00 6.54 -19.13
CA PHE A 866 -15.55 5.61 -18.07
C PHE A 866 -16.57 4.50 -17.78
N GLY A 867 -17.04 3.81 -18.82
CA GLY A 867 -18.02 2.73 -18.69
C GLY A 867 -19.33 3.15 -18.01
N GLY A 868 -19.68 4.44 -18.02
CA GLY A 868 -20.87 5.00 -17.40
C GLY A 868 -20.65 5.73 -16.06
N PHE A 869 -19.44 5.72 -15.50
CA PHE A 869 -19.14 6.47 -14.27
C PHE A 869 -19.36 7.98 -14.41
N GLY A 870 -19.10 8.57 -15.58
CA GLY A 870 -19.40 9.99 -15.83
C GLY A 870 -20.90 10.29 -15.73
N ALA A 871 -21.74 9.40 -16.25
CA ALA A 871 -23.20 9.50 -16.16
C ALA A 871 -23.68 9.33 -14.71
N LEU A 872 -23.17 8.33 -14.00
CA LEU A 872 -23.46 8.06 -12.59
C LEU A 872 -23.14 9.27 -11.71
N LEU A 873 -21.94 9.86 -11.84
CA LEU A 873 -21.54 11.04 -11.08
C LEU A 873 -22.39 12.27 -11.44
N THR A 874 -22.79 12.42 -12.70
CA THR A 874 -23.68 13.52 -13.13
C THR A 874 -25.07 13.39 -12.49
N MET A 875 -25.62 12.18 -12.45
CA MET A 875 -26.93 11.91 -11.85
C MET A 875 -26.90 12.04 -10.31
N LEU A 876 -25.84 11.54 -9.66
CA LEU A 876 -25.68 11.64 -8.19
C LEU A 876 -25.47 13.07 -7.70
N ASN A 877 -24.82 13.93 -8.49
CA ASN A 877 -24.63 15.35 -8.15
C ASN A 877 -25.82 16.24 -8.56
N SER A 878 -26.93 15.66 -9.03
CA SER A 878 -28.16 16.41 -9.29
C SER A 878 -28.73 16.97 -7.98
N SER A 879 -28.77 18.30 -7.86
CA SER A 879 -29.39 19.00 -6.72
C SER A 879 -30.93 19.00 -6.77
N THR A 880 -31.53 18.29 -7.72
CA THR A 880 -32.98 18.27 -7.94
C THR A 880 -33.64 17.22 -7.04
N PRO A 881 -34.62 17.60 -6.19
CA PRO A 881 -35.33 16.64 -5.34
C PRO A 881 -36.16 15.66 -6.17
N GLY A 882 -36.44 14.48 -5.61
CA GLY A 882 -37.28 13.46 -6.25
C GLY A 882 -36.54 12.48 -7.17
N VAL A 883 -35.22 12.64 -7.36
CA VAL A 883 -34.37 11.70 -8.12
C VAL A 883 -33.79 10.62 -7.20
N VAL A 884 -33.85 9.36 -7.65
CA VAL A 884 -33.12 8.21 -7.11
C VAL A 884 -32.26 7.61 -8.23
N VAL A 885 -30.99 7.31 -7.97
CA VAL A 885 -30.06 6.81 -9.00
C VAL A 885 -29.86 5.29 -8.87
N SER A 886 -29.94 4.57 -9.98
CA SER A 886 -29.66 3.14 -10.11
C SER A 886 -28.18 2.88 -10.43
N ASN A 887 -27.74 1.63 -10.30
CA ASN A 887 -26.41 1.23 -10.79
C ASN A 887 -26.33 1.37 -12.33
N ILE A 888 -25.11 1.52 -12.83
CA ILE A 888 -24.83 1.62 -14.27
C ILE A 888 -25.39 0.40 -15.02
N ASP A 889 -26.01 0.66 -16.16
CA ASP A 889 -26.74 -0.28 -17.02
C ASP A 889 -27.84 -1.09 -16.31
N ASN A 890 -28.18 -0.82 -15.05
CA ASN A 890 -29.13 -1.64 -14.28
C ASN A 890 -30.57 -1.18 -14.52
N GLY A 891 -31.03 -1.35 -15.75
CA GLY A 891 -32.41 -1.12 -16.16
C GLY A 891 -33.37 -2.05 -15.42
N HIS A 892 -33.01 -3.32 -15.23
CA HIS A 892 -33.84 -4.30 -14.54
C HIS A 892 -34.25 -3.83 -13.13
N ALA A 893 -33.30 -3.48 -12.26
CA ALA A 893 -33.62 -3.04 -10.90
C ALA A 893 -34.37 -1.70 -10.88
N ALA A 894 -34.05 -0.78 -11.79
CA ALA A 894 -34.76 0.49 -11.93
C ALA A 894 -36.23 0.27 -12.32
N GLY A 895 -36.50 -0.62 -13.28
CA GLY A 895 -37.85 -0.99 -13.70
C GLY A 895 -38.66 -1.64 -12.57
N VAL A 896 -38.07 -2.59 -11.83
CA VAL A 896 -38.73 -3.21 -10.65
C VAL A 896 -39.00 -2.16 -9.55
N PHE A 897 -38.06 -1.25 -9.30
CA PHE A 897 -38.21 -0.20 -8.29
C PHE A 897 -39.30 0.81 -8.66
N ALA A 898 -39.29 1.33 -9.88
CA ALA A 898 -40.33 2.21 -10.40
C ALA A 898 -41.72 1.54 -10.38
N ALA A 899 -41.78 0.26 -10.74
CA ALA A 899 -43.02 -0.51 -10.70
C ALA A 899 -43.56 -0.71 -9.27
N ARG A 900 -42.67 -0.93 -8.27
CA ARG A 900 -43.05 -0.97 -6.84
C ARG A 900 -43.57 0.39 -6.34
N ILE A 901 -43.09 1.51 -6.88
CA ILE A 901 -43.64 2.85 -6.59
C ILE A 901 -45.03 2.98 -7.20
N ALA A 902 -45.18 2.73 -8.50
CA ALA A 902 -46.46 2.87 -9.22
C ALA A 902 -47.60 2.04 -8.59
N ARG A 903 -47.34 0.77 -8.24
CA ARG A 903 -48.32 -0.08 -7.54
C ARG A 903 -48.67 0.39 -6.13
N ARG A 904 -47.79 1.14 -5.45
CA ARG A 904 -48.09 1.75 -4.15
C ARG A 904 -48.90 3.04 -4.29
N SER A 905 -48.68 3.84 -5.33
CA SER A 905 -49.44 5.07 -5.60
C SER A 905 -50.93 4.82 -5.91
N ARG A 906 -51.31 3.56 -6.18
CA ARG A 906 -52.69 3.13 -6.52
C ARG A 906 -53.40 2.30 -5.43
N ARG A 907 -52.83 2.21 -4.23
CA ARG A 907 -53.35 1.39 -3.10
C ARG A 907 -53.67 2.24 -1.87
#